data_AF-A0A5E4NN96-F1
#
_entry.id   AF-A0A5E4NN96-F1
#
_cell.length_a   1.000
_cell.length_b   1.000
_cell.length_c   1.000
_cell.angle_alpha   90.00
_cell.angle_beta   90.00
_cell.angle_gamma   90.00
#
_symmetry.space_group_name_H-M   'P 1'
#
loop_
_entity.id
_entity.type
_entity.pdbx_description
1 polymer ?
#
loop_
_entity_poly.entity_id
_entity_poly.type
_entity_poly.pdbx_seq_one_letter_code
_entity_poly.pdbx_strand_id
1 'polypeptide(L)'
;MEFQNTTIVNTDLCSVLLNWLQTLNLKNPHKTLYDIADGVALAEALNQIAPEYFDNTWFSKIKVEVGENWRLKVSNLKKIVEKIHDFYQDSDTQHIGNFVKPDVIKIGDQYNTVEIARLLQLILGCAVNCRNAQNYITNIRSMDENSQTVIMQCIQDLERIQGHSQSIINTNFGIDFDGQDQIRQLLTELESVTLARDQMTQRCLELDSQISLLQEEKNYILVEKKLLEDKVLVDPLKDCGQRRQIDNLKEELYKAETARDDYRIKFENQEREMIQLKSKFELLQETAGEARLLKDELDILRDTADRVEKYETTLQSYKKKLEGLGDLKRQLKILETKNIAYIQQNMELEQEIKKAAICKSQLEVYKKQITELHHTLNEEANKTDKLEFENKKLTEHFNTLQKEKERLVIERDSLRDANDELKCFQIQMKKANTLDHSDTSTSDELESAMDLKQKLVRLQHENTMLKMNQKEPEEEKMSVLQTLLDETMQQFNDLRLDNRKANQKILELESELIRQREVNSNELKIKVTELQNQLHCEQVIQSLDIEEKNTTISDKDQLINILQVSLNQKDIEIQELQGKHKTCIDKAKSVVRCLDTKNIVLSDVDTRLLQNKLLKANEEICNLKRELENYKTSRDMEEKLMSTAFYKMAQTKMQESVDQRIINKGLLHSQTFLSKQRQKTNKTVELPIISK
;
A
#
# COMPACT_ATOMS: atom_id res chain seq x y z
N MET A 1 -64.37 12.24 4.06
CA MET A 1 -63.84 13.53 4.56
C MET A 1 -62.38 13.56 4.17
N GLU A 2 -61.96 14.61 3.49
CA GLU A 2 -60.57 14.75 3.03
C GLU A 2 -59.72 15.29 4.19
N PHE A 3 -58.75 14.51 4.65
CA PHE A 3 -57.71 15.03 5.53
C PHE A 3 -56.63 15.69 4.67
N GLN A 4 -56.43 16.98 4.87
CA GLN A 4 -55.43 17.76 4.14
C GLN A 4 -54.03 17.36 4.60
N ASN A 5 -53.26 16.70 3.74
CA ASN A 5 -51.83 16.52 3.93
C ASN A 5 -51.11 17.86 3.73
N THR A 6 -51.13 18.71 4.76
CA THR A 6 -50.47 20.01 4.78
C THR A 6 -48.96 19.82 4.86
N THR A 7 -48.31 19.62 3.71
CA THR A 7 -46.86 19.70 3.58
C THR A 7 -46.42 21.15 3.83
N ILE A 8 -46.10 21.47 5.08
CA ILE A 8 -45.51 22.78 5.44
C ILE A 8 -44.24 22.96 4.63
N VAL A 9 -44.17 24.04 3.85
CA VAL A 9 -43.07 24.27 2.91
C VAL A 9 -41.83 24.69 3.69
N ASN A 10 -40.69 24.02 3.46
CA ASN A 10 -39.43 24.20 4.20
C ASN A 10 -38.94 25.66 4.36
N THR A 11 -39.41 26.59 3.53
CA THR A 11 -39.12 28.03 3.69
C THR A 11 -39.76 28.65 4.93
N ASP A 12 -40.99 28.23 5.29
CA ASP A 12 -41.76 28.82 6.40
C ASP A 12 -41.16 28.45 7.77
N LEU A 13 -40.72 27.18 7.89
CA LEU A 13 -39.95 26.65 9.01
C LEU A 13 -38.74 27.52 9.36
N CYS A 14 -37.95 27.91 8.35
CA CYS A 14 -36.74 28.71 8.57
C CYS A 14 -37.06 30.12 9.07
N SER A 15 -38.16 30.73 8.62
CA SER A 15 -38.62 32.04 9.12
C SER A 15 -39.16 31.97 10.55
N VAL A 16 -39.95 30.95 10.89
CA VAL A 16 -40.46 30.77 12.26
C VAL A 16 -39.30 30.57 13.25
N LEU A 17 -38.32 29.72 12.93
CA LEU A 17 -37.16 29.48 13.80
C LEU A 17 -36.25 30.72 13.93
N LEU A 18 -36.16 31.56 12.90
CA LEU A 18 -35.45 32.84 12.96
C LEU A 18 -36.21 33.88 13.80
N ASN A 19 -37.55 33.90 13.75
CA ASN A 19 -38.38 34.73 14.62
C ASN A 19 -38.26 34.29 16.09
N TRP A 20 -38.17 32.98 16.36
CA TRP A 20 -37.92 32.44 17.69
C TRP A 20 -36.55 32.89 18.23
N LEU A 21 -35.48 32.80 17.43
CA LEU A 21 -34.14 33.24 17.81
C LEU A 21 -34.12 34.73 18.21
N GLN A 22 -34.92 35.57 17.56
CA GLN A 22 -35.06 36.99 17.90
C GLN A 22 -35.69 37.26 19.27
N THR A 23 -36.37 36.28 19.89
CA THR A 23 -36.87 36.40 21.28
C THR A 23 -35.77 36.36 22.33
N LEU A 24 -34.55 35.90 21.98
CA LEU A 24 -33.47 35.68 22.94
C LEU A 24 -32.70 36.96 23.33
N ASN A 25 -32.87 38.06 22.57
CA ASN A 25 -32.23 39.36 22.81
C ASN A 25 -30.68 39.31 22.83
N LEU A 26 -30.10 38.64 21.82
CA LEU A 26 -28.65 38.50 21.63
C LEU A 26 -27.98 39.86 21.32
N LYS A 27 -26.68 40.02 21.65
CA LYS A 27 -25.92 41.25 21.36
C LYS A 27 -25.49 41.32 19.90
N ASN A 28 -25.14 40.18 19.31
CA ASN A 28 -24.79 40.09 17.89
C ASN A 28 -26.05 40.23 17.00
N PRO A 29 -25.92 40.72 15.76
CA PRO A 29 -27.05 40.77 14.83
C PRO A 29 -27.57 39.36 14.53
N HIS A 30 -28.89 39.23 14.39
CA HIS A 30 -29.57 37.93 14.23
C HIS A 30 -30.97 38.07 13.59
N LYS A 31 -31.17 39.09 12.75
CA LYS A 31 -32.46 39.40 12.10
C LYS A 31 -32.60 38.79 10.72
N THR A 32 -31.49 38.49 10.06
CA THR A 32 -31.44 37.88 8.73
C THR A 32 -30.63 36.59 8.73
N LEU A 33 -30.81 35.77 7.69
CA LEU A 33 -30.02 34.56 7.48
C LEU A 33 -28.51 34.86 7.29
N TYR A 34 -28.17 36.05 6.79
CA TYR A 34 -26.78 36.49 6.64
C TYR A 34 -26.13 36.73 8.01
N ASP A 35 -26.86 37.33 8.95
CA ASP A 35 -26.37 37.69 10.28
C ASP A 35 -25.99 36.45 11.12
N ILE A 36 -26.65 35.32 10.89
CA ILE A 36 -26.45 34.08 11.68
C ILE A 36 -25.52 33.05 11.01
N ALA A 37 -25.22 33.21 9.71
CA ALA A 37 -24.46 32.23 8.93
C ALA A 37 -22.95 32.19 9.25
N ASP A 38 -22.42 33.16 10.00
CA ASP A 38 -21.05 33.09 10.55
C ASP A 38 -20.95 32.30 11.86
N GLY A 39 -22.09 31.90 12.42
CA GLY A 39 -22.22 31.15 13.67
C GLY A 39 -22.07 31.98 14.96
N VAL A 40 -21.72 33.26 14.92
CA VAL A 40 -21.41 34.05 16.13
C VAL A 40 -22.65 34.25 17.00
N ALA A 41 -23.77 34.69 16.40
CA ALA A 41 -25.04 34.82 17.10
C ALA A 41 -25.59 33.47 17.59
N LEU A 42 -25.41 32.39 16.81
CA LEU A 42 -25.85 31.04 17.19
C LEU A 42 -25.06 30.51 18.40
N ALA A 43 -23.77 30.81 18.49
CA ALA A 43 -22.96 30.47 19.66
C ALA A 43 -23.30 31.33 20.88
N GLU A 44 -23.67 32.60 20.70
CA GLU A 44 -24.14 33.46 21.80
C GLU A 44 -25.47 32.91 22.38
N ALA A 45 -26.40 32.50 21.51
CA ALA A 45 -27.65 31.87 21.93
C ALA A 45 -27.41 30.59 22.74
N LEU A 46 -26.50 29.71 22.30
CA LEU A 46 -26.17 28.49 23.03
C LEU A 46 -25.54 28.77 24.41
N ASN A 47 -24.62 29.75 24.49
CA ASN A 47 -24.01 30.21 25.74
C ASN A 47 -25.05 30.85 26.69
N GLN A 48 -26.16 31.38 26.18
CA GLN A 48 -27.29 31.86 26.98
C GLN A 48 -28.24 30.72 27.40
N ILE A 49 -28.46 29.75 26.52
CA ILE A 49 -29.37 28.60 26.71
C ILE A 49 -28.85 27.66 27.81
N ALA A 50 -27.59 27.24 27.72
CA ALA A 50 -27.00 26.27 28.66
C ALA A 50 -25.51 26.63 28.94
N PRO A 51 -25.24 27.69 29.72
CA PRO A 51 -23.87 28.11 30.09
C PRO A 51 -23.08 27.05 30.88
N GLU A 52 -23.75 26.01 31.37
CA GLU A 52 -23.15 24.83 32.01
C GLU A 52 -22.40 23.92 30.99
N TYR A 53 -22.79 23.96 29.70
CA TYR A 53 -22.20 23.17 28.61
C TYR A 53 -21.54 24.02 27.51
N PHE A 54 -22.14 25.17 27.20
CA PHE A 54 -21.64 26.16 26.23
C PHE A 54 -21.04 27.32 27.01
N ASP A 55 -19.87 27.09 27.58
CA ASP A 55 -19.24 28.03 28.51
C ASP A 55 -18.50 29.17 27.79
N ASN A 56 -18.10 30.19 28.56
CA ASN A 56 -17.34 31.32 28.01
C ASN A 56 -16.00 30.91 27.38
N THR A 57 -15.35 29.82 27.82
CA THR A 57 -14.11 29.33 27.20
C THR A 57 -14.36 28.59 25.88
N TRP A 58 -15.50 27.92 25.70
CA TRP A 58 -15.96 27.44 24.40
C TRP A 58 -16.35 28.61 23.47
N PHE A 59 -17.15 29.56 23.96
CA PHE A 59 -17.58 30.72 23.17
C PHE A 59 -16.38 31.54 22.66
N SER A 60 -15.34 31.71 23.48
CA SER A 60 -14.08 32.37 23.10
C SER A 60 -13.28 31.67 21.98
N LYS A 61 -13.65 30.45 21.57
CA LYS A 61 -13.07 29.73 20.42
C LYS A 61 -13.79 30.05 19.11
N ILE A 62 -14.93 30.71 19.15
CA ILE A 62 -15.68 31.19 17.98
C ILE A 62 -15.05 32.51 17.52
N LYS A 63 -14.77 32.64 16.21
CA LYS A 63 -14.18 33.85 15.66
C LYS A 63 -15.27 34.88 15.36
N VAL A 64 -15.15 36.06 15.96
CA VAL A 64 -15.91 37.26 15.60
C VAL A 64 -15.26 37.90 14.36
N GLU A 65 -15.95 38.83 13.68
CA GLU A 65 -15.46 39.59 12.52
C GLU A 65 -15.05 38.72 11.31
N VAL A 66 -15.86 37.69 11.00
CA VAL A 66 -15.58 36.74 9.91
C VAL A 66 -15.65 37.35 8.50
N GLY A 67 -16.46 38.41 8.31
CA GLY A 67 -16.72 39.00 7.00
C GLY A 67 -17.28 37.97 6.01
N GLU A 68 -16.87 38.05 4.73
CA GLU A 68 -17.28 37.07 3.70
C GLU A 68 -16.37 35.84 3.58
N ASN A 69 -15.55 35.55 4.59
CA ASN A 69 -14.68 34.37 4.56
C ASN A 69 -15.47 33.09 4.92
N TRP A 70 -16.13 32.48 3.93
CA TRP A 70 -16.94 31.26 4.10
C TRP A 70 -16.21 30.13 4.81
N ARG A 71 -14.89 29.97 4.62
CA ARG A 71 -14.10 28.94 5.33
C ARG A 71 -14.03 29.18 6.84
N LEU A 72 -14.03 30.43 7.27
CA LEU A 72 -14.12 30.80 8.68
C LEU A 72 -15.56 30.66 9.21
N LYS A 73 -16.58 30.99 8.41
CA LYS A 73 -18.00 30.70 8.73
C LYS A 73 -18.19 29.20 9.01
N VAL A 74 -17.77 28.34 8.07
CA VAL A 74 -17.75 26.88 8.22
C VAL A 74 -16.95 26.43 9.46
N SER A 75 -15.81 27.07 9.76
CA SER A 75 -14.99 26.72 10.94
C SER A 75 -15.62 27.10 12.28
N ASN A 76 -16.51 28.09 12.33
CA ASN A 76 -17.33 28.37 13.50
C ASN A 76 -18.49 27.38 13.59
N LEU A 77 -19.24 27.20 12.50
CA LEU A 77 -20.40 26.31 12.42
C LEU A 77 -20.06 24.85 12.77
N LYS A 78 -18.87 24.36 12.42
CA LYS A 78 -18.39 23.02 12.85
C LYS A 78 -18.34 22.88 14.37
N LYS A 79 -17.69 23.82 15.07
CA LYS A 79 -17.58 23.82 16.54
C LYS A 79 -18.94 23.90 17.24
N ILE A 80 -19.93 24.50 16.56
CA ILE A 80 -21.31 24.60 17.02
C ILE A 80 -22.01 23.25 16.88
N VAL A 81 -22.00 22.64 15.68
CA VAL A 81 -22.60 21.31 15.45
C VAL A 81 -21.91 20.23 16.30
N GLU A 82 -20.59 20.30 16.48
CA GLU A 82 -19.81 19.44 17.38
C GLU A 82 -20.26 19.61 18.85
N LYS A 83 -20.27 20.83 19.39
CA LYS A 83 -20.64 21.04 20.81
C LYS A 83 -22.13 20.79 21.09
N ILE A 84 -23.02 21.00 20.11
CA ILE A 84 -24.42 20.56 20.17
C ILE A 84 -24.51 19.04 20.25
N HIS A 85 -23.70 18.31 19.47
CA HIS A 85 -23.68 16.84 19.50
C HIS A 85 -23.22 16.32 20.85
N ASP A 86 -22.16 16.90 21.44
CA ASP A 86 -21.73 16.61 22.81
C ASP A 86 -22.89 16.80 23.82
N PHE A 87 -23.61 17.93 23.75
CA PHE A 87 -24.71 18.25 24.67
C PHE A 87 -25.82 17.18 24.68
N TYR A 88 -26.16 16.62 23.52
CA TYR A 88 -27.15 15.54 23.37
C TYR A 88 -26.61 14.13 23.63
N GLN A 89 -25.31 13.98 23.90
CA GLN A 89 -24.67 12.72 24.27
C GLN A 89 -24.34 12.66 25.77
N ASP A 90 -23.91 13.78 26.37
CA ASP A 90 -23.54 13.88 27.78
C ASP A 90 -24.75 14.14 28.71
N SER A 91 -25.83 14.74 28.21
CA SER A 91 -27.04 14.97 29.01
C SER A 91 -27.89 13.70 29.14
N ASP A 92 -28.44 13.43 30.33
CA ASP A 92 -29.42 12.34 30.58
C ASP A 92 -30.72 12.45 29.72
N THR A 93 -30.87 13.51 28.92
CA THR A 93 -31.95 13.70 27.96
C THR A 93 -31.74 12.85 26.70
N GLN A 94 -32.30 11.65 26.69
CA GLN A 94 -32.67 10.82 25.52
C GLN A 94 -31.73 10.89 24.30
N HIS A 95 -30.89 9.86 24.11
CA HIS A 95 -29.96 9.76 22.98
C HIS A 95 -30.65 9.99 21.63
N ILE A 96 -30.14 10.94 20.83
CA ILE A 96 -30.63 11.16 19.47
C ILE A 96 -30.09 10.07 18.54
N GLY A 97 -30.77 8.91 18.50
CA GLY A 97 -30.23 7.65 17.99
C GLY A 97 -29.88 7.60 16.51
N ASN A 98 -30.44 8.48 15.66
CA ASN A 98 -30.11 8.55 14.23
C ASN A 98 -30.37 9.97 13.67
N PHE A 99 -29.39 10.86 13.77
CA PHE A 99 -29.54 12.26 13.34
C PHE A 99 -28.59 12.69 12.20
N VAL A 100 -29.18 13.33 11.19
CA VAL A 100 -28.48 13.88 10.02
C VAL A 100 -27.87 15.24 10.36
N LYS A 101 -26.56 15.25 10.67
CA LYS A 101 -25.80 16.46 11.01
C LYS A 101 -25.92 17.52 9.90
N PRO A 102 -26.29 18.79 10.21
CA PRO A 102 -26.48 19.84 9.21
C PRO A 102 -25.24 20.07 8.34
N ASP A 103 -25.46 20.31 7.04
CA ASP A 103 -24.35 20.60 6.13
C ASP A 103 -23.86 22.04 6.29
N VAL A 104 -22.94 22.21 7.24
CA VAL A 104 -22.25 23.47 7.54
C VAL A 104 -21.58 24.12 6.34
N ILE A 105 -21.21 23.37 5.29
CA ILE A 105 -20.62 23.94 4.07
C ILE A 105 -21.71 24.66 3.27
N LYS A 106 -22.86 24.02 3.04
CA LYS A 106 -24.02 24.69 2.41
C LYS A 106 -24.53 25.89 3.21
N ILE A 107 -24.40 25.89 4.53
CA ILE A 107 -24.72 27.08 5.35
C ILE A 107 -23.71 28.20 5.06
N GLY A 108 -22.41 27.95 5.25
CA GLY A 108 -21.38 29.00 5.20
C GLY A 108 -21.04 29.54 3.82
N ASP A 109 -21.26 28.76 2.75
CA ASP A 109 -20.97 29.11 1.35
C ASP A 109 -22.23 29.51 0.55
N GLN A 110 -23.39 28.91 0.86
CA GLN A 110 -24.61 29.02 0.03
C GLN A 110 -25.84 29.54 0.78
N TYR A 111 -25.72 29.89 2.07
CA TYR A 111 -26.81 30.38 2.93
C TYR A 111 -28.06 29.48 2.90
N ASN A 112 -27.86 28.16 2.79
CA ASN A 112 -28.94 27.21 2.52
C ASN A 112 -29.99 27.17 3.65
N THR A 113 -31.21 27.61 3.33
CA THR A 113 -32.33 27.73 4.29
C THR A 113 -32.69 26.43 4.98
N VAL A 114 -32.57 25.27 4.32
CA VAL A 114 -32.93 23.97 4.90
C VAL A 114 -31.89 23.53 5.94
N GLU A 115 -30.60 23.73 5.64
CA GLU A 115 -29.52 23.38 6.57
C GLU A 115 -29.46 24.38 7.75
N ILE A 116 -29.76 25.67 7.51
CA ILE A 116 -29.94 26.67 8.58
C ILE A 116 -31.14 26.30 9.47
N ALA A 117 -32.29 25.92 8.89
CA ALA A 117 -33.46 25.50 9.66
C ALA A 117 -33.15 24.29 10.56
N ARG A 118 -32.44 23.27 10.05
CA ARG A 118 -31.98 22.12 10.85
C ARG A 118 -31.07 22.54 12.00
N LEU A 119 -30.14 23.48 11.76
CA LEU A 119 -29.24 23.97 12.81
C LEU A 119 -30.02 24.77 13.89
N LEU A 120 -30.98 25.60 13.48
CA LEU A 120 -31.86 26.31 14.41
C LEU A 120 -32.78 25.36 15.20
N GLN A 121 -33.29 24.29 14.56
CA GLN A 121 -34.09 23.25 15.22
C GLN A 121 -33.29 22.54 16.32
N LEU A 122 -32.01 22.23 16.08
CA LEU A 122 -31.13 21.69 17.13
C LEU A 122 -30.95 22.64 18.32
N ILE A 123 -30.76 23.95 18.05
CA ILE A 123 -30.58 24.98 19.07
C ILE A 123 -31.88 25.20 19.87
N LEU A 124 -33.04 25.15 19.22
CA LEU A 124 -34.37 25.09 19.84
C LEU A 124 -34.50 23.86 20.75
N GLY A 125 -34.08 22.68 20.29
CA GLY A 125 -34.04 21.46 21.10
C GLY A 125 -33.17 21.62 22.36
N CYS A 126 -31.99 22.26 22.23
CA CYS A 126 -31.15 22.59 23.39
C CYS A 126 -31.87 23.55 24.35
N ALA A 127 -32.69 24.48 23.84
CA ALA A 127 -33.45 25.43 24.65
C ALA A 127 -34.64 24.80 25.41
N VAL A 128 -35.27 23.75 24.87
CA VAL A 128 -36.35 23.03 25.57
C VAL A 128 -35.85 21.90 26.46
N ASN A 129 -34.62 21.41 26.25
CA ASN A 129 -34.00 20.37 27.07
C ASN A 129 -33.01 20.90 28.13
N CYS A 130 -32.73 22.21 28.18
CA CYS A 130 -31.83 22.76 29.20
C CYS A 130 -32.49 22.95 30.57
N ARG A 131 -31.66 23.12 31.60
CA ARG A 131 -32.07 23.37 32.99
C ARG A 131 -33.06 24.54 33.19
N ASN A 132 -33.06 25.50 32.28
CA ASN A 132 -33.92 26.70 32.31
C ASN A 132 -35.05 26.68 31.25
N ALA A 133 -35.38 25.51 30.68
CA ALA A 133 -36.33 25.35 29.58
C ALA A 133 -37.66 26.08 29.77
N GLN A 134 -38.19 26.15 30.99
CA GLN A 134 -39.44 26.83 31.30
C GLN A 134 -39.47 28.30 30.85
N ASN A 135 -38.32 28.99 30.83
CA ASN A 135 -38.23 30.37 30.34
C ASN A 135 -38.36 30.40 28.81
N TYR A 136 -37.67 29.50 28.10
CA TYR A 136 -37.72 29.43 26.64
C TYR A 136 -39.09 28.94 26.13
N ILE A 137 -39.72 28.00 26.83
CA ILE A 137 -41.11 27.57 26.60
C ILE A 137 -42.10 28.72 26.83
N THR A 138 -41.86 29.57 27.84
CA THR A 138 -42.68 30.78 28.08
C THR A 138 -42.51 31.81 26.97
N ASN A 139 -41.30 32.00 26.45
CA ASN A 139 -41.07 32.85 25.26
C ASN A 139 -41.80 32.30 24.03
N ILE A 140 -41.72 31.00 23.75
CA ILE A 140 -42.45 30.34 22.64
C ILE A 140 -43.96 30.60 22.77
N ARG A 141 -44.52 30.47 23.99
CA ARG A 141 -45.94 30.74 24.28
C ARG A 141 -46.36 32.20 24.10
N SER A 142 -45.42 33.14 23.96
CA SER A 142 -45.68 34.55 23.66
C SER A 142 -45.61 34.91 22.16
N MET A 143 -45.21 33.95 21.31
CA MET A 143 -45.24 34.10 19.85
C MET A 143 -46.67 33.92 19.29
N ASP A 144 -46.87 34.18 18.00
CA ASP A 144 -48.14 33.93 17.31
C ASP A 144 -48.49 32.44 17.18
N GLU A 145 -49.77 32.13 16.94
CA GLU A 145 -50.29 30.76 16.88
C GLU A 145 -49.66 29.91 15.76
N ASN A 146 -49.26 30.52 14.64
CA ASN A 146 -48.59 29.80 13.55
C ASN A 146 -47.17 29.42 13.94
N SER A 147 -46.40 30.37 14.49
CA SER A 147 -45.08 30.12 15.06
C SER A 147 -45.12 29.06 16.15
N GLN A 148 -46.08 29.13 17.09
CA GLN A 148 -46.26 28.12 18.14
C GLN A 148 -46.52 26.73 17.56
N THR A 149 -47.38 26.62 16.54
CA THR A 149 -47.71 25.34 15.90
C THR A 149 -46.51 24.72 15.19
N VAL A 150 -45.76 25.50 14.42
CA VAL A 150 -44.54 25.04 13.72
C VAL A 150 -43.44 24.67 14.71
N ILE A 151 -43.23 25.44 15.78
CA ILE A 151 -42.25 25.14 16.85
C ILE A 151 -42.64 23.87 17.60
N MET A 152 -43.92 23.66 17.90
CA MET A 152 -44.41 22.42 18.52
C MET A 152 -44.11 21.20 17.65
N GLN A 153 -44.32 21.30 16.33
CA GLN A 153 -43.94 20.23 15.41
C GLN A 153 -42.41 20.02 15.38
N CYS A 154 -41.60 21.07 15.42
CA CYS A 154 -40.13 20.95 15.47
C CYS A 154 -39.64 20.17 16.69
N ILE A 155 -40.30 20.34 17.85
CA ILE A 155 -40.00 19.62 19.10
C ILE A 155 -40.44 18.16 18.97
N GLN A 156 -41.67 17.91 18.52
CA GLN A 156 -42.18 16.55 18.30
C GLN A 156 -41.34 15.75 17.28
N ASP A 157 -40.83 16.39 16.24
CA ASP A 157 -39.95 15.74 15.26
C ASP A 157 -38.55 15.43 15.84
N LEU A 158 -38.07 16.18 16.85
CA LEU A 158 -36.89 15.80 17.63
C LEU A 158 -37.18 14.63 18.57
N GLU A 159 -38.29 14.66 19.31
CA GLU A 159 -38.74 13.58 20.21
C GLU A 159 -38.94 12.24 19.46
N ARG A 160 -39.48 12.29 18.23
CA ARG A 160 -39.60 11.12 17.34
C ARG A 160 -38.25 10.50 17.01
N ILE A 161 -37.22 11.31 16.77
CA ILE A 161 -35.85 10.85 16.49
C ILE A 161 -35.14 10.36 17.78
N GLN A 162 -35.59 10.83 18.96
CA GLN A 162 -35.08 10.44 20.28
C GLN A 162 -35.66 9.11 20.83
N GLY A 163 -36.48 8.40 20.05
CA GLY A 163 -36.79 6.98 20.28
C GLY A 163 -38.17 6.67 20.87
N HIS A 164 -39.23 7.25 20.33
CA HIS A 164 -40.60 6.76 20.53
C HIS A 164 -41.19 6.18 19.25
N SER A 165 -41.07 4.86 19.09
CA SER A 165 -41.51 4.09 17.92
C SER A 165 -43.04 3.95 17.83
N GLN A 166 -43.76 5.04 17.60
CA GLN A 166 -45.14 4.98 17.11
C GLN A 166 -45.16 5.01 15.58
N SER A 167 -45.64 3.91 14.99
CA SER A 167 -45.68 3.67 13.55
C SER A 167 -46.43 4.75 12.77
N ILE A 168 -45.69 5.60 12.06
CA ILE A 168 -46.19 6.31 10.88
C ILE A 168 -45.37 5.83 9.68
N ILE A 169 -46.02 5.05 8.81
CA ILE A 169 -45.43 4.56 7.56
C ILE A 169 -45.20 5.77 6.66
N ASN A 170 -43.93 6.09 6.35
CA ASN A 170 -43.61 7.10 5.35
C ASN A 170 -42.47 6.61 4.44
N THR A 171 -42.84 6.20 3.23
CA THR A 171 -41.91 5.68 2.22
C THR A 171 -41.12 6.82 1.58
N ASN A 172 -39.78 6.82 1.68
CA ASN A 172 -38.89 6.89 0.51
C ASN A 172 -37.38 7.00 0.82
N PHE A 173 -36.59 6.31 -0.03
CA PHE A 173 -35.16 6.47 -0.33
C PHE A 173 -34.11 6.51 0.80
N GLY A 174 -33.31 5.44 0.86
CA GLY A 174 -32.06 5.38 1.64
C GLY A 174 -31.59 3.94 1.88
N ILE A 175 -31.09 3.24 0.85
CA ILE A 175 -30.53 1.89 1.03
C ILE A 175 -29.08 2.02 1.50
N ASP A 176 -28.87 1.94 2.81
CA ASP A 176 -27.62 1.48 3.39
C ASP A 176 -27.76 0.01 3.82
N PHE A 177 -26.66 -0.75 3.77
CA PHE A 177 -26.71 -2.22 3.78
C PHE A 177 -27.21 -2.85 5.09
N ASP A 178 -27.06 -2.14 6.21
CA ASP A 178 -27.47 -2.58 7.56
C ASP A 178 -29.00 -2.64 7.72
N GLY A 179 -29.74 -1.84 6.95
CA GLY A 179 -31.21 -1.79 7.03
C GLY A 179 -31.92 -3.04 6.50
N GLN A 180 -31.25 -3.88 5.70
CA GLN A 180 -31.93 -5.02 5.07
C GLN A 180 -32.33 -6.11 6.06
N ASP A 181 -31.47 -6.48 7.02
CA ASP A 181 -31.82 -7.53 7.99
C ASP A 181 -32.85 -7.04 9.02
N GLN A 182 -32.86 -5.75 9.40
CA GLN A 182 -33.95 -5.18 10.19
C GLN A 182 -35.29 -5.17 9.42
N ILE A 183 -35.30 -4.79 8.14
CA ILE A 183 -36.50 -4.86 7.28
C ILE A 183 -36.98 -6.31 7.16
N ARG A 184 -36.06 -7.26 6.97
CA ARG A 184 -36.36 -8.71 6.88
C ARG A 184 -36.93 -9.26 8.18
N GLN A 185 -36.37 -8.87 9.33
CA GLN A 185 -36.87 -9.23 10.65
C GLN A 185 -38.29 -8.68 10.89
N LEU A 186 -38.52 -7.40 10.57
CA LEU A 186 -39.85 -6.77 10.66
C LEU A 186 -40.88 -7.39 9.71
N LEU A 187 -40.45 -7.82 8.51
CA LEU A 187 -41.32 -8.58 7.59
C LEU A 187 -41.68 -9.97 8.16
N THR A 188 -40.72 -10.68 8.76
CA THR A 188 -40.97 -11.98 9.42
C THR A 188 -41.90 -11.82 10.64
N GLU A 189 -41.72 -10.76 11.43
CA GLU A 189 -42.58 -10.46 12.57
C GLU A 189 -44.00 -10.09 12.12
N LEU A 190 -44.14 -9.24 11.09
CA LEU A 190 -45.44 -8.91 10.48
C LEU A 190 -46.14 -10.17 9.92
N GLU A 191 -45.42 -11.04 9.23
CA GLU A 191 -45.96 -12.30 8.71
C GLU A 191 -46.46 -13.19 9.88
N SER A 192 -45.69 -13.32 10.96
CA SER A 192 -46.08 -14.06 12.16
C SER A 192 -47.35 -13.50 12.84
N VAL A 193 -47.49 -12.17 12.91
CA VAL A 193 -48.67 -11.49 13.48
C VAL A 193 -49.89 -11.66 12.58
N THR A 194 -49.73 -11.63 11.25
CA THR A 194 -50.84 -11.93 10.33
C THR A 194 -51.30 -13.39 10.42
N LEU A 195 -50.37 -14.35 10.54
CA LEU A 195 -50.69 -15.75 10.81
C LEU A 195 -51.44 -15.93 12.13
N ALA A 196 -51.02 -15.26 13.21
CA ALA A 196 -51.70 -15.33 14.50
C ALA A 196 -53.13 -14.75 14.45
N ARG A 197 -53.33 -13.63 13.73
CA ARG A 197 -54.66 -13.03 13.48
C ARG A 197 -55.57 -14.00 12.73
N ASP A 198 -55.05 -14.64 11.69
CA ASP A 198 -55.85 -15.50 10.80
C ASP A 198 -56.19 -16.84 11.48
N GLN A 199 -55.28 -17.40 12.28
CA GLN A 199 -55.57 -18.53 13.17
C GLN A 199 -56.66 -18.20 14.20
N MET A 200 -56.64 -17.00 14.81
CA MET A 200 -57.69 -16.58 15.73
C MET A 200 -59.04 -16.43 15.01
N THR A 201 -59.03 -15.89 13.79
CA THR A 201 -60.24 -15.71 12.97
C THR A 201 -60.83 -17.07 12.56
N GLN A 202 -59.99 -18.03 12.15
CA GLN A 202 -60.41 -19.41 11.91
C GLN A 202 -61.04 -20.04 13.17
N ARG A 203 -60.41 -19.88 14.34
CA ARG A 203 -60.91 -20.42 15.60
C ARG A 203 -62.28 -19.86 15.99
N CYS A 204 -62.56 -18.60 15.70
CA CYS A 204 -63.91 -18.03 15.88
C CYS A 204 -64.93 -18.72 14.97
N LEU A 205 -64.63 -18.88 13.68
CA LEU A 205 -65.52 -19.55 12.72
C LEU A 205 -65.78 -21.02 13.07
N GLU A 206 -64.77 -21.73 13.59
CA GLU A 206 -64.91 -23.10 14.10
C GLU A 206 -65.83 -23.17 15.33
N LEU A 207 -65.75 -22.20 16.25
CA LEU A 207 -66.63 -22.11 17.42
C LEU A 207 -68.07 -21.75 17.02
N ASP A 208 -68.27 -20.80 16.11
CA ASP A 208 -69.60 -20.45 15.58
C ASP A 208 -70.26 -21.66 14.90
N SER A 209 -69.49 -22.45 14.14
CA SER A 209 -69.96 -23.70 13.53
C SER A 209 -70.36 -24.75 14.57
N GLN A 210 -69.56 -24.94 15.62
CA GLN A 210 -69.91 -25.84 16.74
C GLN A 210 -71.17 -25.37 17.49
N ILE A 211 -71.32 -24.07 17.71
CA ILE A 211 -72.52 -23.49 18.32
C ILE A 211 -73.77 -23.74 17.46
N SER A 212 -73.65 -23.63 16.13
CA SER A 212 -74.75 -23.92 15.20
C SER A 212 -75.15 -25.40 15.24
N LEU A 213 -74.19 -26.33 15.21
CA LEU A 213 -74.47 -27.77 15.31
C LEU A 213 -75.13 -28.13 16.64
N LEU A 214 -74.64 -27.61 17.76
CA LEU A 214 -75.23 -27.82 19.09
C LEU A 214 -76.64 -27.22 19.21
N GLN A 215 -76.98 -26.18 18.44
CA GLN A 215 -78.35 -25.66 18.35
C GLN A 215 -79.26 -26.59 17.53
N GLU A 216 -78.77 -27.17 16.44
CA GLU A 216 -79.50 -28.17 15.65
C GLU A 216 -79.76 -29.46 16.45
N GLU A 217 -78.74 -30.02 17.12
CA GLU A 217 -78.88 -31.18 18.01
C GLU A 217 -79.87 -30.91 19.15
N LYS A 218 -79.76 -29.75 19.81
CA LYS A 218 -80.71 -29.33 20.84
C LYS A 218 -82.14 -29.27 20.32
N ASN A 219 -82.35 -28.72 19.12
CA ASN A 219 -83.68 -28.65 18.50
C ASN A 219 -84.21 -30.03 18.11
N TYR A 220 -83.35 -30.92 17.60
CA TYR A 220 -83.68 -32.32 17.29
C TYR A 220 -84.13 -33.07 18.53
N ILE A 221 -83.35 -33.04 19.62
CA ILE A 221 -83.67 -33.68 20.89
C ILE A 221 -84.98 -33.13 21.48
N LEU A 222 -85.28 -31.84 21.29
CA LEU A 222 -86.52 -31.22 21.77
C LEU A 222 -87.76 -31.70 20.97
N VAL A 223 -87.60 -31.97 19.68
CA VAL A 223 -88.63 -32.63 18.84
C VAL A 223 -88.78 -34.11 19.20
N GLU A 224 -87.68 -34.85 19.33
CA GLU A 224 -87.71 -36.27 19.70
C GLU A 224 -88.33 -36.49 21.07
N LYS A 225 -87.94 -35.69 22.09
CA LYS A 225 -88.54 -35.73 23.42
C LYS A 225 -90.07 -35.59 23.34
N LYS A 226 -90.57 -34.62 22.58
CA LYS A 226 -92.01 -34.37 22.44
C LYS A 226 -92.72 -35.56 21.76
N LEU A 227 -92.07 -36.15 20.76
CA LEU A 227 -92.57 -37.32 20.02
C LEU A 227 -92.50 -38.61 20.86
N LEU A 228 -91.62 -38.68 21.86
CA LEU A 228 -91.60 -39.72 22.89
C LEU A 228 -92.68 -39.48 23.96
N GLU A 229 -92.91 -38.25 24.40
CA GLU A 229 -94.00 -37.88 25.32
C GLU A 229 -95.37 -38.26 24.71
N ASP A 230 -95.58 -38.05 23.40
CA ASP A 230 -96.78 -38.51 22.67
C ASP A 230 -96.89 -40.05 22.54
N LYS A 231 -95.78 -40.81 22.65
CA LYS A 231 -95.73 -42.27 22.42
C LYS A 231 -95.94 -43.12 23.68
N VAL A 232 -95.94 -42.55 24.88
CA VAL A 232 -96.06 -43.29 26.16
C VAL A 232 -97.49 -43.83 26.41
N LEU A 233 -98.48 -43.46 25.58
CA LEU A 233 -99.90 -43.79 25.77
C LEU A 233 -100.42 -44.97 24.92
N VAL A 234 -99.77 -46.15 24.93
CA VAL A 234 -100.32 -47.39 24.33
C VAL A 234 -100.06 -48.63 25.20
N ASP A 235 -101.09 -49.48 25.32
CA ASP A 235 -101.21 -50.65 26.21
C ASP A 235 -100.45 -51.94 25.70
N PRO A 236 -99.93 -52.84 26.57
CA PRO A 236 -98.93 -53.84 26.16
C PRO A 236 -99.42 -55.31 26.14
N LEU A 237 -99.99 -55.79 25.03
CA LEU A 237 -100.39 -57.21 24.86
C LEU A 237 -100.17 -57.78 23.44
N LYS A 238 -99.08 -58.56 23.19
CA LYS A 238 -98.94 -59.44 21.99
C LYS A 238 -97.78 -60.48 22.00
N ASP A 239 -97.64 -61.26 23.08
CA ASP A 239 -96.53 -62.22 23.38
C ASP A 239 -96.39 -63.46 22.46
N CYS A 240 -96.48 -63.29 21.14
CA CYS A 240 -96.12 -64.32 20.16
C CYS A 240 -95.55 -63.72 18.88
N GLY A 241 -96.24 -62.70 18.33
CA GLY A 241 -95.68 -61.86 17.26
C GLY A 241 -94.45 -61.09 17.76
N GLN A 242 -94.54 -60.53 18.97
CA GLN A 242 -93.42 -59.86 19.64
C GLN A 242 -92.19 -60.77 19.79
N ARG A 243 -92.37 -62.09 19.98
CA ARG A 243 -91.25 -63.01 20.21
C ARG A 243 -90.38 -63.20 18.96
N ARG A 244 -91.00 -63.46 17.81
CA ARG A 244 -90.29 -63.48 16.51
C ARG A 244 -89.69 -62.13 16.16
N GLN A 245 -90.38 -61.03 16.49
CA GLN A 245 -89.87 -59.68 16.23
C GLN A 245 -88.66 -59.34 17.12
N ILE A 246 -88.67 -59.78 18.39
CA ILE A 246 -87.53 -59.71 19.31
C ILE A 246 -86.36 -60.56 18.80
N ASP A 247 -86.61 -61.78 18.29
CA ASP A 247 -85.54 -62.65 17.81
C ASP A 247 -84.92 -62.14 16.49
N ASN A 248 -85.74 -61.60 15.57
CA ASN A 248 -85.24 -60.86 14.41
C ASN A 248 -84.41 -59.63 14.83
N LEU A 249 -84.90 -58.84 15.80
CA LEU A 249 -84.19 -57.66 16.31
C LEU A 249 -82.85 -58.04 16.98
N LYS A 250 -82.77 -59.18 17.67
CA LYS A 250 -81.48 -59.71 18.17
C LYS A 250 -80.52 -60.06 17.02
N GLU A 251 -81.02 -60.65 15.94
CA GLU A 251 -80.18 -61.02 14.79
C GLU A 251 -79.68 -59.78 14.03
N GLU A 252 -80.51 -58.74 13.88
CA GLU A 252 -80.07 -57.45 13.33
C GLU A 252 -79.14 -56.70 14.29
N LEU A 253 -79.39 -56.73 15.60
CA LEU A 253 -78.49 -56.14 16.60
C LEU A 253 -77.12 -56.84 16.57
N TYR A 254 -77.07 -58.18 16.47
CA TYR A 254 -75.82 -58.93 16.32
C TYR A 254 -75.07 -58.60 15.02
N LYS A 255 -75.78 -58.42 13.90
CA LYS A 255 -75.19 -57.96 12.63
C LYS A 255 -74.66 -56.52 12.72
N ALA A 256 -75.40 -55.63 13.38
CA ALA A 256 -74.96 -54.25 13.62
C ALA A 256 -73.76 -54.19 14.59
N GLU A 257 -73.73 -55.05 15.61
CA GLU A 257 -72.66 -55.17 16.60
C GLU A 257 -71.36 -55.71 15.98
N THR A 258 -71.45 -56.77 15.16
CA THR A 258 -70.31 -57.27 14.39
C THR A 258 -69.81 -56.25 13.36
N ALA A 259 -70.71 -55.57 12.65
CA ALA A 259 -70.34 -54.49 11.72
C ALA A 259 -69.69 -53.29 12.44
N ARG A 260 -70.20 -52.88 13.62
CA ARG A 260 -69.60 -51.84 14.47
C ARG A 260 -68.18 -52.20 14.85
N ASP A 261 -67.94 -53.43 15.30
CA ASP A 261 -66.61 -53.85 15.73
C ASP A 261 -65.63 -53.99 14.54
N ASP A 262 -66.11 -54.41 13.37
CA ASP A 262 -65.38 -54.34 12.09
C ASP A 262 -64.98 -52.89 11.72
N TYR A 263 -65.89 -51.93 11.88
CA TYR A 263 -65.60 -50.51 11.65
C TYR A 263 -64.64 -49.95 12.71
N ARG A 264 -64.76 -50.39 13.98
CA ARG A 264 -63.83 -50.02 15.04
C ARG A 264 -62.41 -50.50 14.73
N ILE A 265 -62.24 -51.74 14.29
CA ILE A 265 -60.94 -52.28 13.86
C ILE A 265 -60.39 -51.55 12.63
N LYS A 266 -61.24 -51.14 11.68
CA LYS A 266 -60.81 -50.30 10.53
C LYS A 266 -60.32 -48.93 10.99
N PHE A 267 -61.04 -48.27 11.90
CA PHE A 267 -60.65 -46.99 12.49
C PHE A 267 -59.34 -47.10 13.28
N GLU A 268 -59.21 -48.10 14.16
CA GLU A 268 -57.98 -48.41 14.93
C GLU A 268 -56.75 -48.66 14.02
N ASN A 269 -56.95 -49.11 12.78
CA ASN A 269 -55.89 -49.25 11.78
C ASN A 269 -55.57 -47.92 11.09
N GLN A 270 -56.58 -47.19 10.61
CA GLN A 270 -56.43 -45.89 9.95
C GLN A 270 -55.79 -44.84 10.88
N GLU A 271 -56.14 -44.84 12.17
CA GLU A 271 -55.49 -43.98 13.18
C GLU A 271 -54.01 -44.31 13.32
N ARG A 272 -53.65 -45.60 13.30
CA ARG A 272 -52.26 -46.07 13.38
C ARG A 272 -51.46 -45.73 12.11
N GLU A 273 -52.09 -45.84 10.94
CA GLU A 273 -51.53 -45.42 9.66
C GLU A 273 -51.30 -43.90 9.64
N MET A 274 -52.27 -43.10 10.12
CA MET A 274 -52.12 -41.65 10.28
C MET A 274 -50.95 -41.28 11.21
N ILE A 275 -50.81 -41.95 12.35
CA ILE A 275 -49.70 -41.72 13.29
C ILE A 275 -48.35 -42.05 12.65
N GLN A 276 -48.26 -43.16 11.90
CA GLN A 276 -47.04 -43.50 11.15
C GLN A 276 -46.73 -42.50 10.03
N LEU A 277 -47.74 -41.99 9.32
CA LEU A 277 -47.56 -40.96 8.28
C LEU A 277 -47.12 -39.63 8.88
N LYS A 278 -47.66 -39.22 10.04
CA LYS A 278 -47.20 -38.04 10.78
C LYS A 278 -45.73 -38.16 11.19
N SER A 279 -45.35 -39.27 11.81
CA SER A 279 -43.94 -39.51 12.21
C SER A 279 -42.98 -39.57 11.01
N LYS A 280 -43.41 -40.12 9.86
CA LYS A 280 -42.63 -40.06 8.60
C LYS A 280 -42.51 -38.63 8.07
N PHE A 281 -43.58 -37.83 8.14
CA PHE A 281 -43.59 -36.44 7.71
C PHE A 281 -42.68 -35.57 8.59
N GLU A 282 -42.72 -35.75 9.91
CA GLU A 282 -41.84 -35.07 10.88
C GLU A 282 -40.35 -35.34 10.56
N LEU A 283 -39.96 -36.60 10.33
CA LEU A 283 -38.60 -36.98 9.96
C LEU A 283 -38.17 -36.43 8.58
N LEU A 284 -39.10 -36.38 7.62
CA LEU A 284 -38.85 -35.74 6.31
C LEU A 284 -38.72 -34.22 6.43
N GLN A 285 -39.42 -33.59 7.38
CA GLN A 285 -39.30 -32.16 7.65
C GLN A 285 -38.00 -31.81 8.39
N GLU A 286 -37.55 -32.66 9.32
CA GLU A 286 -36.25 -32.57 10.01
C GLU A 286 -35.09 -32.66 9.01
N THR A 287 -35.03 -33.74 8.21
CA THR A 287 -33.99 -33.93 7.18
C THR A 287 -34.06 -32.88 6.06
N ALA A 288 -35.24 -32.34 5.73
CA ALA A 288 -35.37 -31.19 4.83
C ALA A 288 -34.94 -29.85 5.47
N GLY A 289 -34.81 -29.80 6.81
CA GLY A 289 -34.17 -28.71 7.55
C GLY A 289 -32.64 -28.83 7.53
N GLU A 290 -32.10 -30.01 7.84
CA GLU A 290 -30.67 -30.31 7.71
C GLU A 290 -30.13 -30.01 6.31
N ALA A 291 -30.87 -30.40 5.27
CA ALA A 291 -30.51 -30.13 3.87
C ALA A 291 -30.49 -28.63 3.51
N ARG A 292 -31.18 -27.76 4.25
CA ARG A 292 -31.07 -26.29 4.10
C ARG A 292 -29.83 -25.78 4.80
N LEU A 293 -29.59 -26.19 6.05
CA LEU A 293 -28.40 -25.78 6.82
C LEU A 293 -27.10 -26.17 6.10
N LEU A 294 -27.03 -27.38 5.55
CA LEU A 294 -25.90 -27.83 4.72
C LEU A 294 -25.76 -27.04 3.40
N LYS A 295 -26.87 -26.56 2.82
CA LYS A 295 -26.82 -25.69 1.64
C LYS A 295 -26.29 -24.30 2.00
N ASP A 296 -26.76 -23.74 3.12
CA ASP A 296 -26.34 -22.42 3.60
C ASP A 296 -24.84 -22.44 3.98
N GLU A 297 -24.36 -23.53 4.59
CA GLU A 297 -22.93 -23.78 4.83
C GLU A 297 -22.14 -23.88 3.50
N LEU A 298 -22.64 -24.62 2.51
CA LEU A 298 -21.99 -24.71 1.18
C LEU A 298 -21.95 -23.37 0.45
N ASP A 299 -22.96 -22.51 0.60
CA ASP A 299 -22.98 -21.17 0.01
C ASP A 299 -22.03 -20.21 0.76
N ILE A 300 -21.91 -20.32 2.08
CA ILE A 300 -20.85 -19.62 2.86
C ILE A 300 -19.45 -20.08 2.42
N LEU A 301 -19.26 -21.39 2.19
CA LEU A 301 -17.98 -21.95 1.72
C LEU A 301 -17.64 -21.53 0.27
N ARG A 302 -18.65 -21.30 -0.58
CA ARG A 302 -18.45 -20.64 -1.88
C ARG A 302 -17.96 -19.22 -1.69
N ASP A 303 -18.62 -18.42 -0.86
CA ASP A 303 -18.23 -17.04 -0.57
C ASP A 303 -16.87 -16.90 0.13
N THR A 304 -16.37 -17.94 0.84
CA THR A 304 -14.96 -17.97 1.30
C THR A 304 -14.00 -18.28 0.15
N ALA A 305 -14.28 -19.28 -0.69
CA ALA A 305 -13.45 -19.63 -1.85
C ALA A 305 -13.34 -18.47 -2.85
N ASP A 306 -14.46 -17.81 -3.15
CA ASP A 306 -14.54 -16.62 -4.01
C ASP A 306 -13.72 -15.44 -3.46
N ARG A 307 -13.54 -15.35 -2.14
CA ARG A 307 -12.65 -14.37 -1.51
C ARG A 307 -11.19 -14.80 -1.58
N VAL A 308 -10.90 -16.10 -1.42
CA VAL A 308 -9.54 -16.64 -1.58
C VAL A 308 -9.01 -16.38 -3.00
N GLU A 309 -9.79 -16.64 -4.07
CA GLU A 309 -9.34 -16.35 -5.45
C GLU A 309 -9.05 -14.83 -5.65
N LYS A 310 -9.86 -13.96 -5.05
CA LYS A 310 -9.64 -12.51 -5.06
C LYS A 310 -8.35 -12.13 -4.30
N TYR A 311 -8.04 -12.80 -3.18
CA TYR A 311 -6.77 -12.60 -2.49
C TYR A 311 -5.57 -13.18 -3.26
N GLU A 312 -5.67 -14.37 -3.85
CA GLU A 312 -4.63 -14.98 -4.68
C GLU A 312 -4.27 -14.11 -5.90
N THR A 313 -5.27 -13.58 -6.60
CA THR A 313 -5.03 -12.68 -7.74
C THR A 313 -4.36 -11.36 -7.31
N THR A 314 -4.71 -10.80 -6.15
CA THR A 314 -3.97 -9.62 -5.61
C THR A 314 -2.55 -9.98 -5.17
N LEU A 315 -2.32 -11.12 -4.51
CA LEU A 315 -1.01 -11.66 -4.16
C LEU A 315 -0.12 -11.87 -5.39
N GLN A 316 -0.65 -12.45 -6.46
CA GLN A 316 0.04 -12.60 -7.73
C GLN A 316 0.43 -11.24 -8.34
N SER A 317 -0.42 -10.21 -8.17
CA SER A 317 -0.11 -8.83 -8.59
C SER A 317 1.01 -8.21 -7.74
N TYR A 318 1.04 -8.46 -6.42
CA TYR A 318 2.09 -7.97 -5.52
C TYR A 318 3.42 -8.68 -5.76
N LYS A 319 3.41 -10.00 -5.97
CA LYS A 319 4.57 -10.79 -6.38
C LYS A 319 5.20 -10.22 -7.65
N LYS A 320 4.40 -9.95 -8.69
CA LYS A 320 4.89 -9.35 -9.95
C LYS A 320 5.47 -7.94 -9.76
N LYS A 321 4.90 -7.13 -8.85
CA LYS A 321 5.48 -5.82 -8.47
C LYS A 321 6.83 -5.99 -7.76
N LEU A 322 6.96 -6.97 -6.87
CA LEU A 322 8.17 -7.25 -6.11
C LEU A 322 9.29 -7.83 -7.00
N GLU A 323 8.95 -8.68 -7.97
CA GLU A 323 9.86 -9.11 -9.05
C GLU A 323 10.40 -7.89 -9.83
N GLY A 324 9.52 -6.94 -10.20
CA GLY A 324 9.91 -5.69 -10.85
C GLY A 324 10.82 -4.78 -10.01
N LEU A 325 10.65 -4.75 -8.68
CA LEU A 325 11.58 -4.08 -7.76
C LEU A 325 12.95 -4.78 -7.73
N GLY A 326 12.99 -6.10 -7.86
CA GLY A 326 14.22 -6.89 -8.01
C GLY A 326 15.01 -6.51 -9.26
N ASP A 327 14.33 -6.36 -10.40
CA ASP A 327 14.96 -5.91 -11.64
C ASP A 327 15.38 -4.44 -11.60
N LEU A 328 14.59 -3.56 -10.97
CA LEU A 328 15.01 -2.16 -10.75
C LEU A 328 16.28 -2.09 -9.87
N LYS A 329 16.37 -2.92 -8.82
CA LYS A 329 17.57 -3.04 -7.97
C LYS A 329 18.77 -3.59 -8.74
N ARG A 330 18.57 -4.53 -9.68
CA ARG A 330 19.61 -4.99 -10.61
C ARG A 330 20.06 -3.87 -11.56
N GLN A 331 19.13 -3.07 -12.10
CA GLN A 331 19.45 -1.94 -12.96
C GLN A 331 20.23 -0.85 -12.21
N LEU A 332 19.84 -0.52 -10.98
CA LEU A 332 20.60 0.39 -10.11
C LEU A 332 22.04 -0.10 -9.90
N LYS A 333 22.24 -1.37 -9.55
CA LYS A 333 23.60 -1.94 -9.38
C LYS A 333 24.45 -1.89 -10.67
N ILE A 334 23.81 -2.00 -11.85
CA ILE A 334 24.48 -1.84 -13.16
C ILE A 334 24.83 -0.37 -13.43
N LEU A 335 24.03 0.60 -12.96
CA LEU A 335 24.33 2.03 -13.08
C LEU A 335 25.40 2.48 -12.06
N GLU A 336 25.35 1.98 -10.82
CA GLU A 336 26.36 2.19 -9.79
C GLU A 336 27.75 1.72 -10.25
N THR A 337 27.84 0.48 -10.76
CA THR A 337 29.11 -0.07 -11.26
C THR A 337 29.64 0.67 -12.49
N LYS A 338 28.76 1.15 -13.40
CA LYS A 338 29.16 2.05 -14.49
C LYS A 338 29.64 3.41 -14.00
N ASN A 339 28.99 3.98 -12.97
CA ASN A 339 29.39 5.27 -12.40
C ASN A 339 30.76 5.17 -11.72
N ILE A 340 31.01 4.10 -10.96
CA ILE A 340 32.33 3.81 -10.38
C ILE A 340 33.40 3.68 -11.48
N ALA A 341 33.10 2.99 -12.59
CA ALA A 341 34.02 2.89 -13.72
C ALA A 341 34.31 4.25 -14.40
N TYR A 342 33.30 5.12 -14.57
CA TYR A 342 33.52 6.48 -15.08
C TYR A 342 34.33 7.36 -14.10
N ILE A 343 34.14 7.20 -12.79
CA ILE A 343 34.95 7.90 -11.78
C ILE A 343 36.42 7.44 -11.85
N GLN A 344 36.66 6.13 -11.98
CA GLN A 344 38.00 5.57 -12.18
C GLN A 344 38.66 6.12 -13.47
N GLN A 345 37.94 6.08 -14.59
CA GLN A 345 38.42 6.62 -15.88
C GLN A 345 38.74 8.13 -15.79
N ASN A 346 37.91 8.92 -15.09
CA ASN A 346 38.18 10.35 -14.87
C ASN A 346 39.43 10.56 -13.99
N MET A 347 39.64 9.74 -12.95
CA MET A 347 40.84 9.79 -12.11
C MET A 347 42.11 9.40 -12.89
N GLU A 348 42.02 8.47 -13.84
CA GLU A 348 43.12 8.12 -14.75
C GLU A 348 43.44 9.27 -15.71
N LEU A 349 42.44 9.84 -16.37
CA LEU A 349 42.60 11.01 -17.25
C LEU A 349 43.16 12.24 -16.51
N GLU A 350 42.73 12.48 -15.26
CA GLU A 350 43.32 13.51 -14.40
C GLU A 350 44.81 13.27 -14.12
N GLN A 351 45.23 12.01 -13.91
CA GLN A 351 46.63 11.67 -13.72
C GLN A 351 47.43 11.83 -15.01
N GLU A 352 46.85 11.52 -16.17
CA GLU A 352 47.47 11.78 -17.48
C GLU A 352 47.63 13.27 -17.75
N ILE A 353 46.63 14.10 -17.44
CA ILE A 353 46.72 15.57 -17.51
C ILE A 353 47.84 16.09 -16.59
N LYS A 354 47.96 15.57 -15.36
CA LYS A 354 49.04 15.92 -14.41
C LYS A 354 50.42 15.51 -14.96
N LYS A 355 50.57 14.32 -15.55
CA LYS A 355 51.80 13.88 -16.23
C LYS A 355 52.13 14.77 -17.44
N ALA A 356 51.16 15.06 -18.29
CA ALA A 356 51.33 15.92 -19.46
C ALA A 356 51.73 17.36 -19.09
N ALA A 357 51.24 17.90 -17.97
CA ALA A 357 51.65 19.20 -17.44
C ALA A 357 53.14 19.21 -17.01
N ILE A 358 53.64 18.12 -16.40
CA ILE A 358 55.05 17.95 -16.04
C ILE A 358 55.92 17.83 -17.30
N CYS A 359 55.53 17.00 -18.27
CA CYS A 359 56.25 16.90 -19.55
C CYS A 359 56.28 18.25 -20.29
N LYS A 360 55.20 19.05 -20.22
CA LYS A 360 55.14 20.39 -20.80
C LYS A 360 56.08 21.38 -20.09
N SER A 361 56.16 21.37 -18.76
CA SER A 361 57.08 22.26 -18.05
C SER A 361 58.56 21.90 -18.30
N GLN A 362 58.88 20.61 -18.39
CA GLN A 362 60.19 20.13 -18.84
C GLN A 362 60.50 20.60 -20.27
N LEU A 363 59.54 20.49 -21.19
CA LEU A 363 59.70 20.94 -22.58
C LEU A 363 59.93 22.46 -22.68
N GLU A 364 59.28 23.28 -21.86
CA GLU A 364 59.57 24.73 -21.80
C GLU A 364 60.95 25.03 -21.17
N VAL A 365 61.48 24.20 -20.26
CA VAL A 365 62.87 24.31 -19.78
C VAL A 365 63.86 23.97 -20.89
N TYR A 366 63.65 22.87 -21.62
CA TYR A 366 64.52 22.50 -22.75
C TYR A 366 64.47 23.54 -23.89
N LYS A 367 63.30 24.14 -24.17
CA LYS A 367 63.20 25.28 -25.10
C LYS A 367 64.06 26.46 -24.66
N LYS A 368 64.03 26.83 -23.36
CA LYS A 368 64.85 27.92 -22.83
C LYS A 368 66.34 27.62 -23.00
N GLN A 369 66.77 26.42 -22.62
CA GLN A 369 68.16 25.97 -22.83
C GLN A 369 68.57 26.02 -24.32
N ILE A 370 67.68 25.63 -25.24
CA ILE A 370 67.94 25.76 -26.69
C ILE A 370 68.06 27.23 -27.11
N THR A 371 67.21 28.13 -26.60
CA THR A 371 67.33 29.57 -26.91
C THR A 371 68.57 30.21 -26.28
N GLU A 372 68.98 29.77 -25.09
CA GLU A 372 70.20 30.21 -24.41
C GLU A 372 71.45 29.73 -25.17
N LEU A 373 71.47 28.46 -25.62
CA LEU A 373 72.54 27.91 -26.47
C LEU A 373 72.59 28.57 -27.85
N HIS A 374 71.45 28.90 -28.46
CA HIS A 374 71.43 29.69 -29.70
C HIS A 374 71.93 31.13 -29.46
N HIS A 375 71.65 31.73 -28.30
CA HIS A 375 72.13 33.05 -27.96
C HIS A 375 73.65 33.06 -27.78
N THR A 376 74.20 32.15 -26.98
CA THR A 376 75.67 32.05 -26.78
C THR A 376 76.40 31.63 -28.06
N LEU A 377 75.84 30.72 -28.86
CA LEU A 377 76.39 30.40 -30.19
C LEU A 377 76.44 31.65 -31.10
N ASN A 378 75.39 32.48 -31.07
CA ASN A 378 75.36 33.74 -31.81
C ASN A 378 76.36 34.78 -31.23
N GLU A 379 76.58 34.81 -29.92
CA GLU A 379 77.64 35.64 -29.31
C GLU A 379 79.04 35.18 -29.72
N GLU A 380 79.33 33.87 -29.72
CA GLU A 380 80.62 33.33 -30.18
C GLU A 380 80.82 33.53 -31.69
N ALA A 381 79.77 33.43 -32.51
CA ALA A 381 79.83 33.83 -33.91
C ALA A 381 80.19 35.32 -34.05
N ASN A 382 79.50 36.22 -33.33
CA ASN A 382 79.79 37.65 -33.33
C ASN A 382 81.20 38.00 -32.77
N LYS A 383 81.78 37.17 -31.89
CA LYS A 383 83.17 37.30 -31.44
C LYS A 383 84.13 36.83 -32.53
N THR A 384 83.82 35.71 -33.19
CA THR A 384 84.59 35.16 -34.32
C THR A 384 84.65 36.14 -35.48
N ASP A 385 83.53 36.74 -35.87
CA ASP A 385 83.45 37.74 -36.95
C ASP A 385 84.30 38.99 -36.65
N LYS A 386 84.30 39.45 -35.38
CA LYS A 386 85.15 40.56 -34.93
C LYS A 386 86.64 40.21 -35.02
N LEU A 387 87.02 39.04 -34.51
CA LEU A 387 88.40 38.57 -34.58
C LEU A 387 88.86 38.33 -36.02
N GLU A 388 87.98 37.86 -36.90
CA GLU A 388 88.27 37.70 -38.34
C GLU A 388 88.45 39.07 -39.01
N PHE A 389 87.63 40.07 -38.67
CA PHE A 389 87.79 41.45 -39.15
C PHE A 389 89.07 42.11 -38.64
N GLU A 390 89.41 41.95 -37.36
CA GLU A 390 90.67 42.44 -36.77
C GLU A 390 91.89 41.75 -37.40
N ASN A 391 91.82 40.44 -37.65
CA ASN A 391 92.88 39.68 -38.31
C ASN A 391 93.03 40.07 -39.80
N LYS A 392 91.93 40.31 -40.51
CA LYS A 392 91.94 40.90 -41.87
C LYS A 392 92.64 42.27 -41.87
N LYS A 393 92.26 43.16 -40.95
CA LYS A 393 92.88 44.50 -40.79
C LYS A 393 94.37 44.42 -40.43
N LEU A 394 94.77 43.50 -39.55
CA LEU A 394 96.17 43.25 -39.21
C LEU A 394 96.95 42.68 -40.40
N THR A 395 96.33 41.79 -41.18
CA THR A 395 96.91 41.22 -42.41
C THR A 395 97.08 42.29 -43.50
N GLU A 396 96.09 43.18 -43.68
CA GLU A 396 96.21 44.35 -44.56
C GLU A 396 97.33 45.28 -44.11
N HIS A 397 97.43 45.60 -42.81
CA HIS A 397 98.50 46.43 -42.30
C HIS A 397 99.88 45.79 -42.45
N PHE A 398 100.02 44.49 -42.15
CA PHE A 398 101.23 43.71 -42.42
C PHE A 398 101.60 43.74 -43.91
N ASN A 399 100.63 43.59 -44.81
CA ASN A 399 100.84 43.70 -46.25
C ASN A 399 101.25 45.11 -46.70
N THR A 400 100.82 46.18 -46.01
CA THR A 400 101.35 47.54 -46.26
C THR A 400 102.80 47.69 -45.79
N LEU A 401 103.11 47.29 -44.57
CA LEU A 401 104.47 47.33 -44.00
C LEU A 401 105.46 46.45 -44.77
N GLN A 402 105.03 45.29 -45.26
CA GLN A 402 105.85 44.41 -46.09
C GLN A 402 106.15 45.04 -47.46
N LYS A 403 105.18 45.74 -48.08
CA LYS A 403 105.41 46.52 -49.32
C LYS A 403 106.33 47.73 -49.09
N GLU A 404 106.24 48.40 -47.95
CA GLU A 404 107.17 49.48 -47.58
C GLU A 404 108.58 48.95 -47.33
N LYS A 405 108.72 47.83 -46.62
CA LYS A 405 109.98 47.10 -46.44
C LYS A 405 110.56 46.63 -47.78
N GLU A 406 109.75 46.14 -48.71
CA GLU A 406 110.20 45.78 -50.07
C GLU A 406 110.70 47.01 -50.84
N ARG A 407 110.01 48.15 -50.76
CA ARG A 407 110.49 49.43 -51.32
C ARG A 407 111.81 49.86 -50.70
N LEU A 408 111.94 49.83 -49.37
CA LEU A 408 113.17 50.18 -48.66
C LEU A 408 114.33 49.21 -48.96
N VAL A 409 114.04 47.94 -49.26
CA VAL A 409 115.04 46.97 -49.75
C VAL A 409 115.48 47.31 -51.17
N ILE A 410 114.56 47.66 -52.07
CA ILE A 410 114.87 48.11 -53.44
C ILE A 410 115.66 49.42 -53.42
N GLU A 411 115.29 50.38 -52.58
CA GLU A 411 116.00 51.64 -52.39
C GLU A 411 117.39 51.40 -51.80
N ARG A 412 117.52 50.57 -50.76
CA ARG A 412 118.81 50.13 -50.21
C ARG A 412 119.69 49.49 -51.28
N ASP A 413 119.14 48.62 -52.13
CA ASP A 413 119.93 47.96 -53.16
C ASP A 413 120.31 48.91 -54.28
N SER A 414 119.42 49.79 -54.75
CA SER A 414 119.79 50.85 -55.68
C SER A 414 120.85 51.81 -55.11
N LEU A 415 120.81 52.11 -53.81
CA LEU A 415 121.83 52.90 -53.11
C LEU A 415 123.13 52.12 -52.89
N ARG A 416 123.07 50.80 -52.70
CA ARG A 416 124.24 49.91 -52.65
C ARG A 416 124.90 49.86 -54.02
N ASP A 417 124.13 49.58 -55.07
CA ASP A 417 124.59 49.50 -56.45
C ASP A 417 125.22 50.83 -56.88
N ALA A 418 124.58 51.98 -56.62
CA ALA A 418 125.16 53.30 -56.87
C ALA A 418 126.43 53.59 -56.04
N ASN A 419 126.53 53.05 -54.82
CA ASN A 419 127.73 53.19 -53.97
C ASN A 419 128.86 52.25 -54.43
N ASP A 420 128.54 51.06 -54.94
CA ASP A 420 129.49 50.12 -55.52
C ASP A 420 129.92 50.56 -56.94
N GLU A 421 129.06 51.22 -57.72
CA GLU A 421 129.43 52.00 -58.91
C GLU A 421 130.37 53.15 -58.55
N LEU A 422 130.07 53.95 -57.51
CA LEU A 422 130.97 55.01 -57.02
C LEU A 422 132.31 54.45 -56.52
N LYS A 423 132.34 53.27 -55.90
CA LYS A 423 133.59 52.57 -55.56
C LYS A 423 134.32 52.10 -56.81
N CYS A 424 133.63 51.57 -57.82
CA CYS A 424 134.24 51.23 -59.10
C CYS A 424 134.84 52.47 -59.76
N PHE A 425 134.14 53.60 -59.76
CA PHE A 425 134.63 54.90 -60.24
C PHE A 425 135.85 55.37 -59.43
N GLN A 426 135.83 55.24 -58.10
CA GLN A 426 137.00 55.54 -57.25
C GLN A 426 138.18 54.60 -57.51
N ILE A 427 137.96 53.31 -57.79
CA ILE A 427 139.01 52.34 -58.13
C ILE A 427 139.57 52.63 -59.53
N GLN A 428 138.72 53.08 -60.46
CA GLN A 428 139.11 53.50 -61.80
C GLN A 428 139.90 54.82 -61.79
N MET A 429 139.56 55.76 -60.90
CA MET A 429 140.36 56.97 -60.61
C MET A 429 141.67 56.64 -59.87
N LYS A 430 141.64 55.77 -58.84
CA LYS A 430 142.82 55.39 -58.05
C LYS A 430 143.82 54.49 -58.79
N LYS A 431 143.49 53.98 -59.98
CA LYS A 431 144.44 53.33 -60.89
C LYS A 431 145.23 54.31 -61.78
N ALA A 432 145.09 55.62 -61.56
CA ALA A 432 145.75 56.66 -62.35
C ALA A 432 146.51 57.71 -61.49
N ASN A 433 147.17 57.30 -60.39
CA ASN A 433 148.40 57.92 -59.87
C ASN A 433 149.05 57.07 -58.75
N THR A 434 150.30 57.36 -58.39
CA THR A 434 151.22 56.41 -57.72
C THR A 434 151.72 56.81 -56.31
N LEU A 435 152.17 55.78 -55.57
CA LEU A 435 153.26 55.76 -54.57
C LEU A 435 152.98 55.97 -53.05
N ASP A 436 153.41 54.93 -52.30
CA ASP A 436 154.26 54.91 -51.08
C ASP A 436 153.77 54.83 -49.60
N HIS A 437 154.33 53.79 -48.94
CA HIS A 437 154.82 53.56 -47.56
C HIS A 437 154.11 54.00 -46.24
N SER A 438 153.85 52.98 -45.37
CA SER A 438 154.23 52.87 -43.92
C SER A 438 153.47 53.70 -42.84
N ASP A 439 153.39 53.38 -41.52
CA ASP A 439 153.65 52.17 -40.68
C ASP A 439 153.14 52.36 -39.20
N THR A 440 153.10 51.28 -38.37
CA THR A 440 153.45 51.16 -36.89
C THR A 440 152.91 52.18 -35.82
N SER A 441 152.43 51.88 -34.59
CA SER A 441 152.02 50.69 -33.76
C SER A 441 151.13 51.20 -32.55
N THR A 442 151.00 50.74 -31.28
CA THR A 442 151.60 49.74 -30.32
C THR A 442 150.71 49.59 -29.03
N SER A 443 150.87 48.51 -28.24
CA SER A 443 150.41 48.27 -26.82
C SER A 443 148.89 48.32 -26.47
N ASP A 444 148.29 47.48 -25.61
CA ASP A 444 148.70 46.37 -24.70
C ASP A 444 149.15 46.71 -23.25
N GLU A 445 148.87 45.78 -22.31
CA GLU A 445 149.01 45.75 -20.82
C GLU A 445 147.87 46.29 -19.91
N LEU A 446 147.07 45.40 -19.28
CA LEU A 446 146.69 45.43 -17.83
C LEU A 446 145.99 44.14 -17.30
N GLU A 447 146.65 42.99 -17.34
CA GLU A 447 146.03 41.68 -17.10
C GLU A 447 146.31 41.07 -15.70
N SER A 448 145.57 41.48 -14.65
CA SER A 448 145.60 40.80 -13.32
C SER A 448 144.45 41.09 -12.34
N ALA A 449 143.41 41.84 -12.71
CA ALA A 449 142.30 42.21 -11.80
C ALA A 449 140.91 41.69 -12.20
N MET A 450 140.79 41.03 -13.37
CA MET A 450 139.50 40.77 -14.01
C MET A 450 138.91 39.38 -13.65
N ASP A 451 139.76 38.34 -13.56
CA ASP A 451 139.34 36.95 -13.34
C ASP A 451 138.55 36.73 -12.04
N LEU A 452 139.01 37.30 -10.92
CA LEU A 452 138.33 37.14 -9.63
C LEU A 452 136.93 37.78 -9.65
N LYS A 453 136.75 38.92 -10.33
CA LYS A 453 135.42 39.53 -10.53
C LYS A 453 134.57 38.72 -11.51
N GLN A 454 135.13 38.25 -12.62
CA GLN A 454 134.38 37.46 -13.60
C GLN A 454 133.92 36.11 -13.02
N LYS A 455 134.73 35.47 -12.17
CA LYS A 455 134.38 34.22 -11.50
C LYS A 455 133.36 34.43 -10.37
N LEU A 456 133.44 35.54 -9.63
CA LEU A 456 132.40 35.93 -8.67
C LEU A 456 131.05 36.16 -9.37
N VAL A 457 131.03 36.97 -10.43
CA VAL A 457 129.79 37.28 -11.18
C VAL A 457 129.19 36.03 -11.83
N ARG A 458 130.01 35.11 -12.36
CA ARG A 458 129.52 33.80 -12.86
C ARG A 458 128.89 32.96 -11.74
N LEU A 459 129.58 32.77 -10.61
CA LEU A 459 129.04 31.99 -9.47
C LEU A 459 127.80 32.63 -8.83
N GLN A 460 127.70 33.96 -8.85
CA GLN A 460 126.56 34.71 -8.33
C GLN A 460 125.36 34.64 -9.28
N HIS A 461 125.59 34.71 -10.60
CA HIS A 461 124.57 34.47 -11.61
C HIS A 461 124.08 33.01 -11.57
N GLU A 462 124.99 32.05 -11.49
CA GLU A 462 124.71 30.62 -11.32
C GLU A 462 123.88 30.36 -10.06
N ASN A 463 124.21 30.99 -8.92
CA ASN A 463 123.37 30.94 -7.71
C ASN A 463 121.97 31.51 -7.92
N THR A 464 121.81 32.60 -8.68
CA THR A 464 120.47 33.14 -8.98
C THR A 464 119.67 32.23 -9.91
N MET A 465 120.31 31.64 -10.94
CA MET A 465 119.65 30.70 -11.85
C MET A 465 119.24 29.41 -11.11
N LEU A 466 120.14 28.81 -10.33
CA LEU A 466 119.82 27.64 -9.52
C LEU A 466 118.68 27.88 -8.53
N LYS A 467 118.57 29.09 -7.95
CA LYS A 467 117.45 29.46 -7.07
C LYS A 467 116.11 29.67 -7.80
N MET A 468 116.11 30.11 -9.06
CA MET A 468 114.88 30.16 -9.85
C MET A 468 114.47 28.77 -10.34
N ASN A 469 115.41 28.02 -10.92
CA ASN A 469 115.20 26.64 -11.38
C ASN A 469 114.82 25.64 -10.28
N GLN A 470 115.04 25.97 -8.99
CA GLN A 470 114.51 25.20 -7.86
C GLN A 470 113.13 25.69 -7.40
N LYS A 471 112.84 26.99 -7.52
CA LYS A 471 111.55 27.57 -7.14
C LYS A 471 110.42 27.19 -8.08
N GLU A 472 110.60 27.28 -9.40
CA GLU A 472 109.56 26.91 -10.38
C GLU A 472 108.99 25.50 -10.11
N PRO A 473 109.79 24.41 -10.02
CA PRO A 473 109.27 23.07 -9.72
C PRO A 473 108.88 22.84 -8.26
N GLU A 474 109.03 23.81 -7.35
CA GLU A 474 108.46 23.76 -5.99
C GLU A 474 107.11 24.51 -5.94
N GLU A 475 107.01 25.66 -6.61
CA GLU A 475 105.79 26.46 -6.75
C GLU A 475 104.76 25.73 -7.64
N GLU A 476 105.17 25.06 -8.72
CA GLU A 476 104.32 24.15 -9.51
C GLU A 476 103.78 22.98 -8.66
N LYS A 477 104.64 22.31 -7.88
CA LYS A 477 104.21 21.20 -7.00
C LYS A 477 103.27 21.69 -5.91
N MET A 478 103.53 22.87 -5.34
CA MET A 478 102.64 23.49 -4.35
C MET A 478 101.29 23.85 -4.96
N SER A 479 101.27 24.36 -6.20
CA SER A 479 100.04 24.64 -6.94
C SER A 479 99.24 23.36 -7.24
N VAL A 480 99.88 22.30 -7.74
CA VAL A 480 99.22 21.00 -8.00
C VAL A 480 98.70 20.36 -6.70
N LEU A 481 99.46 20.42 -5.60
CA LEU A 481 99.01 19.94 -4.29
C LEU A 481 97.83 20.77 -3.75
N GLN A 482 97.82 22.07 -3.98
CA GLN A 482 96.70 22.95 -3.62
C GLN A 482 95.45 22.61 -4.43
N THR A 483 95.57 22.46 -5.76
CA THR A 483 94.44 22.03 -6.61
C THR A 483 93.89 20.67 -6.19
N LEU A 484 94.76 19.68 -5.91
CA LEU A 484 94.32 18.37 -5.44
C LEU A 484 93.66 18.42 -4.04
N LEU A 485 94.11 19.34 -3.17
CA LEU A 485 93.48 19.59 -1.88
C LEU A 485 92.09 20.24 -2.05
N ASP A 486 91.96 21.21 -2.94
CA ASP A 486 90.69 21.87 -3.23
C ASP A 486 89.69 20.92 -3.92
N GLU A 487 90.15 20.08 -4.86
CA GLU A 487 89.36 19.00 -5.48
C GLU A 487 88.88 17.99 -4.45
N THR A 488 89.74 17.54 -3.54
CA THR A 488 89.34 16.57 -2.48
C THR A 488 88.44 17.20 -1.43
N MET A 489 88.60 18.50 -1.11
CA MET A 489 87.63 19.25 -0.30
C MET A 489 86.29 19.42 -1.02
N GLN A 490 86.27 19.64 -2.34
CA GLN A 490 85.03 19.71 -3.12
C GLN A 490 84.31 18.35 -3.11
N GLN A 491 85.00 17.25 -3.44
CA GLN A 491 84.45 15.89 -3.39
C GLN A 491 83.90 15.54 -2.00
N PHE A 492 84.60 15.93 -0.92
CA PHE A 492 84.10 15.75 0.45
C PHE A 492 82.81 16.54 0.71
N ASN A 493 82.72 17.79 0.24
CA ASN A 493 81.51 18.60 0.40
C ASN A 493 80.33 18.08 -0.43
N ASP A 494 80.57 17.61 -1.65
CA ASP A 494 79.54 17.00 -2.51
C ASP A 494 79.02 15.69 -1.91
N LEU A 495 79.90 14.79 -1.47
CA LEU A 495 79.53 13.58 -0.72
C LEU A 495 78.76 13.89 0.57
N ARG A 496 79.11 14.98 1.26
CA ARG A 496 78.41 15.45 2.47
C ARG A 496 77.02 16.03 2.15
N LEU A 497 76.85 16.69 1.00
CA LEU A 497 75.54 17.14 0.51
C LEU A 497 74.67 15.97 0.09
N ASP A 498 75.22 14.98 -0.61
CA ASP A 498 74.47 13.80 -1.05
C ASP A 498 74.12 12.87 0.12
N ASN A 499 75.00 12.73 1.12
CA ASN A 499 74.67 12.04 2.37
C ASN A 499 73.51 12.75 3.11
N ARG A 500 73.50 14.09 3.15
CA ARG A 500 72.36 14.86 3.69
C ARG A 500 71.06 14.62 2.92
N LYS A 501 71.10 14.66 1.58
CA LYS A 501 69.93 14.36 0.71
C LYS A 501 69.42 12.93 0.95
N ALA A 502 70.33 11.95 1.05
CA ALA A 502 69.99 10.56 1.32
C ALA A 502 69.34 10.38 2.70
N ASN A 503 69.91 10.97 3.76
CA ASN A 503 69.33 10.91 5.10
C ASN A 503 67.97 11.61 5.19
N GLN A 504 67.80 12.76 4.52
CA GLN A 504 66.49 13.39 4.38
C GLN A 504 65.51 12.47 3.67
N LYS A 505 65.93 11.79 2.59
CA LYS A 505 65.03 10.91 1.84
C LYS A 505 64.67 9.63 2.59
N ILE A 506 65.57 9.10 3.41
CA ILE A 506 65.29 8.01 4.35
C ILE A 506 64.19 8.46 5.33
N LEU A 507 64.35 9.62 5.97
CA LEU A 507 63.38 10.12 6.96
C LEU A 507 62.00 10.44 6.34
N GLU A 508 61.96 10.96 5.09
CA GLU A 508 60.71 11.08 4.31
C GLU A 508 60.05 9.70 4.11
N LEU A 509 60.80 8.70 3.64
CA LEU A 509 60.28 7.36 3.36
C LEU A 509 59.83 6.64 4.64
N GLU A 510 60.56 6.78 5.75
CA GLU A 510 60.16 6.26 7.06
C GLU A 510 58.84 6.88 7.53
N SER A 511 58.68 8.19 7.38
CA SER A 511 57.44 8.89 7.77
C SER A 511 56.23 8.44 6.93
N GLU A 512 56.41 8.22 5.63
CA GLU A 512 55.35 7.73 4.74
C GLU A 512 55.01 6.25 5.00
N LEU A 513 56.00 5.42 5.34
CA LEU A 513 55.80 4.02 5.70
C LEU A 513 55.05 3.91 7.05
N ILE A 514 55.37 4.76 8.03
CA ILE A 514 54.59 4.90 9.27
C ILE A 514 53.15 5.31 8.95
N ARG A 515 52.95 6.36 8.13
CA ARG A 515 51.62 6.84 7.73
C ARG A 515 50.78 5.77 7.03
N GLN A 516 51.38 5.02 6.11
CA GLN A 516 50.70 3.89 5.43
C GLN A 516 50.39 2.75 6.41
N ARG A 517 51.27 2.46 7.37
CA ARG A 517 51.03 1.45 8.41
C ARG A 517 49.88 1.86 9.35
N GLU A 518 49.76 3.15 9.69
CA GLU A 518 48.67 3.68 10.50
C GLU A 518 47.34 3.69 9.73
N VAL A 519 47.33 4.12 8.46
CA VAL A 519 46.15 4.06 7.59
C VAL A 519 45.65 2.62 7.45
N ASN A 520 46.51 1.68 7.04
CA ASN A 520 46.14 0.28 6.89
C ASN A 520 45.68 -0.34 8.23
N SER A 521 46.30 0.02 9.35
CA SER A 521 45.89 -0.42 10.69
C SER A 521 44.49 0.10 11.06
N ASN A 522 44.17 1.34 10.71
CA ASN A 522 42.87 1.93 10.99
C ASN A 522 41.78 1.43 10.03
N GLU A 523 42.08 1.23 8.75
CA GLU A 523 41.18 0.56 7.79
C GLU A 523 40.86 -0.88 8.24
N LEU A 524 41.86 -1.65 8.67
CA LEU A 524 41.65 -2.99 9.22
C LEU A 524 40.79 -2.98 10.48
N LYS A 525 41.00 -2.02 11.41
CA LYS A 525 40.13 -1.87 12.59
C LYS A 525 38.69 -1.54 12.19
N ILE A 526 38.48 -0.59 11.27
CA ILE A 526 37.15 -0.23 10.78
C ILE A 526 36.47 -1.44 10.14
N LYS A 527 37.19 -2.22 9.32
CA LYS A 527 36.62 -3.41 8.68
C LYS A 527 36.30 -4.51 9.70
N VAL A 528 37.11 -4.67 10.75
CA VAL A 528 36.82 -5.60 11.86
C VAL A 528 35.59 -5.16 12.64
N THR A 529 35.44 -3.87 12.99
CA THR A 529 34.24 -3.40 13.70
C THR A 529 32.98 -3.45 12.83
N GLU A 530 33.10 -3.20 11.53
CA GLU A 530 31.99 -3.35 10.56
C GLU A 530 31.54 -4.82 10.46
N LEU A 531 32.46 -5.77 10.36
CA LEU A 531 32.16 -7.21 10.34
C LEU A 531 31.60 -7.70 11.69
N GLN A 532 32.09 -7.18 12.82
CA GLN A 532 31.53 -7.47 14.15
C GLN A 532 30.10 -6.95 14.30
N ASN A 533 29.83 -5.72 13.84
CA ASN A 533 28.48 -5.16 13.81
C ASN A 533 27.55 -5.95 12.89
N GLN A 534 28.01 -6.34 11.70
CA GLN A 534 27.24 -7.17 10.77
C GLN A 534 26.88 -8.53 11.37
N LEU A 535 27.85 -9.22 11.99
CA LEU A 535 27.63 -10.49 12.68
C LEU A 535 26.65 -10.34 13.85
N HIS A 536 26.74 -9.25 14.61
CA HIS A 536 25.82 -8.98 15.72
C HIS A 536 24.38 -8.71 15.22
N CYS A 537 24.21 -7.92 14.16
CA CYS A 537 22.91 -7.74 13.51
C CYS A 537 22.33 -9.06 12.99
N GLU A 538 23.14 -9.93 12.40
CA GLU A 538 22.71 -11.24 11.91
C GLU A 538 22.29 -12.17 13.07
N GLN A 539 23.02 -12.17 14.19
CA GLN A 539 22.65 -12.88 15.42
C GLN A 539 21.34 -12.39 16.03
N VAL A 540 21.10 -11.06 16.06
CA VAL A 540 19.83 -10.49 16.53
C VAL A 540 18.67 -10.89 15.60
N ILE A 541 18.86 -10.85 14.28
CA ILE A 541 17.82 -11.27 13.31
C ILE A 541 17.51 -12.77 13.48
N GLN A 542 18.52 -13.62 13.61
CA GLN A 542 18.32 -15.06 13.89
C GLN A 542 17.62 -15.30 15.23
N SER A 543 17.87 -14.47 16.25
CA SER A 543 17.22 -14.58 17.56
C SER A 543 15.73 -14.24 17.48
N LEU A 544 15.37 -13.19 16.74
CA LEU A 544 13.97 -12.79 16.50
C LEU A 544 13.21 -13.82 15.65
N ASP A 545 13.85 -14.37 14.61
CA ASP A 545 13.29 -15.45 13.79
C ASP A 545 13.09 -16.76 14.58
N ILE A 546 13.94 -17.04 15.58
CA ILE A 546 13.73 -18.13 16.55
C ILE A 546 12.57 -17.80 17.51
N GLU A 547 12.45 -16.57 17.97
CA GLU A 547 11.36 -16.15 18.88
C GLU A 547 9.98 -16.21 18.19
N GLU A 548 9.87 -15.75 16.94
CA GLU A 548 8.66 -15.88 16.10
C GLU A 548 8.31 -17.35 15.78
N LYS A 549 9.32 -18.22 15.63
CA LYS A 549 9.09 -19.67 15.49
C LYS A 549 8.63 -20.30 16.81
N ASN A 550 9.12 -19.83 17.95
CA ASN A 550 8.68 -20.33 19.25
C ASN A 550 7.25 -19.89 19.60
N THR A 551 6.83 -18.66 19.27
CA THR A 551 5.43 -18.23 19.44
C THR A 551 4.50 -19.03 18.52
N THR A 552 4.83 -19.16 17.23
CA THR A 552 4.02 -19.94 16.28
C THR A 552 4.05 -21.46 16.50
N ILE A 553 4.95 -21.98 17.35
CA ILE A 553 4.89 -23.34 17.91
C ILE A 553 3.94 -23.36 19.12
N SER A 554 4.08 -22.43 20.07
CA SER A 554 3.18 -22.29 21.24
C SER A 554 1.71 -22.18 20.82
N ASP A 555 1.39 -21.40 19.79
CA ASP A 555 0.01 -21.24 19.29
C ASP A 555 -0.54 -22.55 18.70
N LYS A 556 0.33 -23.35 18.06
CA LYS A 556 -0.04 -24.68 17.55
C LYS A 556 -0.20 -25.69 18.67
N ASP A 557 0.64 -25.66 19.70
CA ASP A 557 0.50 -26.52 20.88
C ASP A 557 -0.79 -26.19 21.64
N GLN A 558 -1.19 -24.92 21.73
CA GLN A 558 -2.49 -24.52 22.27
C GLN A 558 -3.65 -25.07 21.42
N LEU A 559 -3.57 -24.94 20.09
CA LEU A 559 -4.59 -25.49 19.18
C LEU A 559 -4.67 -27.02 19.26
N ILE A 560 -3.52 -27.71 19.35
CA ILE A 560 -3.45 -29.18 19.55
C ILE A 560 -4.12 -29.56 20.87
N ASN A 561 -3.87 -28.84 21.97
CA ASN A 561 -4.53 -29.10 23.25
C ASN A 561 -6.06 -28.91 23.16
N ILE A 562 -6.55 -27.86 22.48
CA ILE A 562 -7.98 -27.64 22.25
C ILE A 562 -8.60 -28.79 21.44
N LEU A 563 -7.93 -29.24 20.37
CA LEU A 563 -8.36 -30.37 19.56
C LEU A 563 -8.33 -31.70 20.36
N GLN A 564 -7.32 -31.90 21.21
CA GLN A 564 -7.21 -33.07 22.09
C GLN A 564 -8.35 -33.14 23.12
N VAL A 565 -8.74 -31.99 23.70
CA VAL A 565 -9.89 -31.90 24.60
C VAL A 565 -11.21 -32.16 23.86
N SER A 566 -11.37 -31.60 22.66
CA SER A 566 -12.54 -31.85 21.80
C SER A 566 -12.67 -33.33 21.39
N LEU A 567 -11.55 -33.97 21.05
CA LEU A 567 -11.49 -35.40 20.73
C LEU A 567 -11.88 -36.26 21.94
N ASN A 568 -11.30 -36.00 23.12
CA ASN A 568 -11.66 -36.69 24.35
C ASN A 568 -13.16 -36.54 24.68
N GLN A 569 -13.74 -35.35 24.46
CA GLN A 569 -15.17 -35.11 24.65
C GLN A 569 -16.02 -35.95 23.68
N LYS A 570 -15.60 -36.10 22.42
CA LYS A 570 -16.27 -36.96 21.44
C LYS A 570 -16.13 -38.45 21.75
N ASP A 571 -14.99 -38.90 22.28
CA ASP A 571 -14.83 -40.27 22.75
C ASP A 571 -15.76 -40.59 23.94
N ILE A 572 -16.01 -39.62 24.84
CA ILE A 572 -17.00 -39.76 25.92
C ILE A 572 -18.43 -39.86 25.37
N GLU A 573 -18.81 -38.98 24.42
CA GLU A 573 -20.11 -39.07 23.73
C GLU A 573 -20.31 -40.42 23.03
N ILE A 574 -19.27 -40.93 22.36
CA ILE A 574 -19.29 -42.23 21.70
C ILE A 574 -19.45 -43.37 22.72
N GLN A 575 -18.75 -43.33 23.86
CA GLN A 575 -18.92 -44.32 24.93
C GLN A 575 -20.33 -44.29 25.54
N GLU A 576 -20.92 -43.11 25.74
CA GLU A 576 -22.32 -42.99 26.16
C GLU A 576 -23.29 -43.60 25.15
N LEU A 577 -23.12 -43.30 23.86
CA LEU A 577 -23.95 -43.86 22.79
C LEU A 577 -23.81 -45.39 22.70
N GLN A 578 -22.59 -45.92 22.84
CA GLN A 578 -22.35 -47.37 22.93
C GLN A 578 -23.03 -47.99 24.17
N GLY A 579 -23.01 -47.31 25.32
CA GLY A 579 -23.71 -47.74 26.54
C GLY A 579 -25.23 -47.76 26.38
N LYS A 580 -25.81 -46.71 25.78
CA LYS A 580 -27.23 -46.59 25.44
C LYS A 580 -27.64 -47.71 24.46
N HIS A 581 -26.85 -47.94 23.41
CA HIS A 581 -27.06 -49.00 22.42
C HIS A 581 -26.97 -50.41 23.04
N LYS A 582 -25.96 -50.69 23.86
CA LYS A 582 -25.83 -51.94 24.60
C LYS A 582 -27.03 -52.21 25.51
N THR A 583 -27.51 -51.17 26.22
CA THR A 583 -28.71 -51.26 27.06
C THR A 583 -29.97 -51.55 26.24
N CYS A 584 -30.09 -51.00 25.03
CA CYS A 584 -31.17 -51.33 24.09
C CYS A 584 -31.10 -52.80 23.63
N ILE A 585 -29.91 -53.27 23.23
CA ILE A 585 -29.66 -54.67 22.87
C ILE A 585 -30.00 -55.62 24.00
N ASP A 586 -29.60 -55.33 25.24
CA ASP A 586 -29.83 -56.23 26.37
C ASP A 586 -31.30 -56.21 26.84
N LYS A 587 -32.02 -55.08 26.65
CA LYS A 587 -33.50 -55.04 26.73
C LYS A 587 -34.14 -55.93 25.66
N ALA A 588 -33.70 -55.85 24.40
CA ALA A 588 -34.22 -56.69 23.32
C ALA A 588 -33.98 -58.20 23.58
N LYS A 589 -32.77 -58.58 24.02
CA LYS A 589 -32.45 -59.96 24.47
C LYS A 589 -33.28 -60.40 25.67
N SER A 590 -33.73 -59.47 26.52
CA SER A 590 -34.66 -59.78 27.62
C SER A 590 -36.05 -60.10 27.08
N VAL A 591 -36.58 -59.27 26.17
CA VAL A 591 -37.87 -59.51 25.50
C VAL A 591 -37.86 -60.84 24.74
N VAL A 592 -36.81 -61.16 23.98
CA VAL A 592 -36.67 -62.45 23.28
C VAL A 592 -36.74 -63.63 24.27
N ARG A 593 -35.98 -63.59 25.38
CA ARG A 593 -36.03 -64.66 26.41
C ARG A 593 -37.41 -64.77 27.09
N CYS A 594 -38.14 -63.67 27.24
CA CYS A 594 -39.52 -63.66 27.75
C CYS A 594 -40.57 -64.16 26.74
N LEU A 595 -40.22 -64.22 25.44
CA LEU A 595 -41.03 -64.86 24.40
C LEU A 595 -40.68 -66.36 24.30
N ASP A 596 -39.39 -66.71 24.33
CA ASP A 596 -38.95 -68.10 24.28
C ASP A 596 -39.40 -68.92 25.49
N THR A 597 -39.41 -68.33 26.69
CA THR A 597 -40.00 -68.97 27.89
C THR A 597 -41.52 -69.10 27.85
N LYS A 598 -42.19 -68.53 26.83
CA LYS A 598 -43.62 -68.74 26.53
C LYS A 598 -43.86 -69.64 25.31
N ASN A 599 -42.83 -70.11 24.61
CA ASN A 599 -42.95 -70.98 23.44
C ASN A 599 -43.22 -72.47 23.80
N ILE A 600 -44.04 -72.71 24.83
CA ILE A 600 -44.67 -74.02 25.09
C ILE A 600 -46.19 -73.80 25.00
N VAL A 601 -46.74 -74.23 23.86
CA VAL A 601 -48.14 -74.04 23.42
C VAL A 601 -48.51 -72.59 23.08
N LEU A 602 -48.26 -72.22 21.81
CA LEU A 602 -48.94 -71.14 21.09
C LEU A 602 -49.76 -71.76 19.93
N SER A 603 -50.85 -71.09 19.53
CA SER A 603 -51.89 -71.69 18.69
C SER A 603 -51.63 -71.48 17.20
N ASP A 604 -52.17 -72.35 16.34
CA ASP A 604 -52.18 -72.21 14.87
C ASP A 604 -52.91 -70.94 14.38
N VAL A 605 -53.62 -70.25 15.29
CA VAL A 605 -54.19 -68.92 15.06
C VAL A 605 -53.08 -67.85 14.93
N ASP A 606 -52.06 -67.89 15.78
CA ASP A 606 -51.06 -66.83 15.88
C ASP A 606 -50.10 -66.81 14.69
N THR A 607 -49.73 -67.99 14.17
CA THR A 607 -48.97 -68.17 12.91
C THR A 607 -49.72 -67.56 11.72
N ARG A 608 -51.03 -67.78 11.61
CA ARG A 608 -51.88 -67.19 10.54
C ARG A 608 -52.04 -65.67 10.71
N LEU A 609 -52.07 -65.18 11.94
CA LEU A 609 -52.13 -63.75 12.26
C LEU A 609 -50.82 -63.03 11.88
N LEU A 610 -49.67 -63.69 12.10
CA LEU A 610 -48.36 -63.24 11.64
C LEU A 610 -48.24 -63.25 10.10
N GLN A 611 -48.72 -64.31 9.42
CA GLN A 611 -48.74 -64.36 7.96
C GLN A 611 -49.59 -63.23 7.34
N ASN A 612 -50.77 -62.93 7.89
CA ASN A 612 -51.59 -61.81 7.43
C ASN A 612 -50.92 -60.45 7.67
N LYS A 613 -50.22 -60.25 8.80
CA LYS A 613 -49.43 -59.03 9.04
C LYS A 613 -48.28 -58.90 8.03
N LEU A 614 -47.61 -60.00 7.69
CA LEU A 614 -46.52 -60.01 6.71
C LEU A 614 -47.03 -59.76 5.28
N LEU A 615 -48.22 -60.24 4.91
CA LEU A 615 -48.87 -59.90 3.63
C LEU A 615 -49.16 -58.39 3.55
N LYS A 616 -49.82 -57.81 4.56
CA LYS A 616 -50.11 -56.37 4.58
C LYS A 616 -48.86 -55.50 4.52
N ALA A 617 -47.80 -55.86 5.25
CA ALA A 617 -46.53 -55.16 5.17
C ALA A 617 -45.89 -55.22 3.77
N ASN A 618 -46.06 -56.32 3.03
CA ASN A 618 -45.61 -56.42 1.64
C ASN A 618 -46.48 -55.58 0.67
N GLU A 619 -47.79 -55.46 0.92
CA GLU A 619 -48.68 -54.55 0.16
C GLU A 619 -48.32 -53.08 0.41
N GLU A 620 -48.07 -52.68 1.66
CA GLU A 620 -47.56 -51.36 2.03
C GLU A 620 -46.23 -51.05 1.33
N ILE A 621 -45.27 -51.99 1.34
CA ILE A 621 -43.98 -51.83 0.64
C ILE A 621 -44.17 -51.68 -0.87
N CYS A 622 -45.13 -52.39 -1.48
CA CYS A 622 -45.46 -52.22 -2.89
C CYS A 622 -46.14 -50.87 -3.20
N ASN A 623 -46.97 -50.35 -2.30
CA ASN A 623 -47.60 -49.04 -2.45
C ASN A 623 -46.58 -47.91 -2.28
N LEU A 624 -45.76 -47.95 -1.23
CA LEU A 624 -44.67 -46.98 -0.99
C LEU A 624 -43.65 -46.95 -2.16
N LYS A 625 -43.35 -48.10 -2.77
CA LYS A 625 -42.52 -48.16 -3.98
C LYS A 625 -43.19 -47.47 -5.18
N ARG A 626 -44.51 -47.62 -5.35
CA ARG A 626 -45.27 -46.95 -6.42
C ARG A 626 -45.35 -45.44 -6.20
N GLU A 627 -45.53 -45.00 -4.96
CA GLU A 627 -45.51 -43.58 -4.57
C GLU A 627 -44.14 -42.94 -4.81
N LEU A 628 -43.05 -43.64 -4.45
CA LEU A 628 -41.68 -43.19 -4.70
C LEU A 628 -41.38 -43.09 -6.21
N GLU A 629 -41.86 -44.03 -7.02
CA GLU A 629 -41.72 -43.98 -8.48
C GLU A 629 -42.54 -42.82 -9.08
N ASN A 630 -43.77 -42.60 -8.62
CA ASN A 630 -44.58 -41.44 -9.00
C ASN A 630 -43.88 -40.13 -8.62
N TYR A 631 -43.32 -40.02 -7.41
CA TYR A 631 -42.61 -38.83 -6.93
C TYR A 631 -41.38 -38.51 -7.80
N LYS A 632 -40.58 -39.52 -8.19
CA LYS A 632 -39.52 -39.35 -9.19
C LYS A 632 -40.09 -38.77 -10.49
N THR A 633 -41.18 -39.31 -11.03
CA THR A 633 -41.74 -38.81 -12.29
C THR A 633 -42.28 -37.38 -12.20
N SER A 634 -42.77 -36.95 -11.02
CA SER A 634 -43.15 -35.54 -10.77
C SER A 634 -41.90 -34.65 -10.77
N ARG A 635 -40.88 -34.99 -9.96
CA ARG A 635 -39.63 -34.23 -9.89
C ARG A 635 -38.93 -34.14 -11.26
N ASP A 636 -38.86 -35.24 -11.99
CA ASP A 636 -38.29 -35.30 -13.33
C ASP A 636 -39.14 -34.51 -14.36
N MET A 637 -40.40 -34.20 -14.08
CA MET A 637 -41.24 -33.28 -14.88
C MET A 637 -41.04 -31.82 -14.46
N GLU A 638 -40.93 -31.55 -13.16
CA GLU A 638 -40.61 -30.24 -12.58
C GLU A 638 -39.23 -29.76 -13.06
N GLU A 639 -38.19 -30.60 -13.03
CA GLU A 639 -36.86 -30.30 -13.57
C GLU A 639 -36.90 -29.93 -15.07
N LYS A 640 -37.76 -30.60 -15.86
CA LYS A 640 -37.97 -30.29 -17.29
C LYS A 640 -38.72 -28.96 -17.47
N LEU A 641 -39.71 -28.66 -16.62
CA LEU A 641 -40.43 -27.39 -16.63
C LEU A 641 -39.51 -26.23 -16.22
N MET A 642 -38.72 -26.39 -15.15
CA MET A 642 -37.70 -25.42 -14.71
C MET A 642 -36.65 -25.18 -15.80
N SER A 643 -36.12 -26.24 -16.41
CA SER A 643 -35.17 -26.13 -17.53
C SER A 643 -35.79 -25.38 -18.71
N THR A 644 -37.04 -25.69 -19.08
CA THR A 644 -37.75 -25.02 -20.17
C THR A 644 -38.02 -23.54 -19.86
N ALA A 645 -38.39 -23.22 -18.62
CA ALA A 645 -38.57 -21.85 -18.17
C ALA A 645 -37.25 -21.06 -18.17
N PHE A 646 -36.16 -21.68 -17.71
CA PHE A 646 -34.82 -21.09 -17.73
C PHE A 646 -34.36 -20.78 -19.16
N TYR A 647 -34.43 -21.75 -20.08
CA TYR A 647 -34.06 -21.52 -21.49
C TYR A 647 -34.95 -20.46 -22.16
N LYS A 648 -36.26 -20.44 -21.86
CA LYS A 648 -37.17 -19.41 -22.35
C LYS A 648 -36.83 -18.02 -21.80
N MET A 649 -36.49 -17.91 -20.51
CA MET A 649 -36.06 -16.64 -19.90
C MET A 649 -34.71 -16.17 -20.47
N ALA A 650 -33.74 -17.08 -20.62
CA ALA A 650 -32.46 -16.78 -21.24
C ALA A 650 -32.63 -16.31 -22.70
N GLN A 651 -33.50 -16.95 -23.48
CA GLN A 651 -33.86 -16.52 -24.83
C GLN A 651 -34.47 -15.12 -24.83
N THR A 652 -35.41 -14.82 -23.92
CA THR A 652 -35.98 -13.46 -23.77
C THR A 652 -34.91 -12.43 -23.40
N LYS A 653 -33.96 -12.74 -22.50
CA LYS A 653 -32.87 -11.82 -22.15
C LYS A 653 -31.85 -11.63 -23.28
N MET A 654 -31.59 -12.66 -24.09
CA MET A 654 -30.81 -12.51 -25.33
C MET A 654 -31.56 -11.65 -26.36
N GLN A 655 -32.88 -11.80 -26.49
CA GLN A 655 -33.74 -10.98 -27.35
C GLN A 655 -33.71 -9.51 -26.92
N GLU A 656 -34.00 -9.22 -25.64
CA GLU A 656 -33.89 -7.87 -25.05
C GLU A 656 -32.50 -7.25 -25.28
N SER A 657 -31.43 -8.03 -25.08
CA SER A 657 -30.05 -7.58 -25.29
C SER A 657 -29.72 -7.30 -26.77
N VAL A 658 -30.35 -8.01 -27.72
CA VAL A 658 -30.23 -7.72 -29.15
C VAL A 658 -31.03 -6.47 -29.52
N ASP A 659 -32.26 -6.34 -29.02
CA ASP A 659 -33.14 -5.22 -29.30
C ASP A 659 -32.57 -3.90 -28.71
N GLN A 660 -32.01 -3.93 -27.49
CA GLN A 660 -31.24 -2.82 -26.92
C GLN A 660 -30.01 -2.46 -27.77
N ARG A 661 -29.32 -3.44 -28.38
CA ARG A 661 -28.19 -3.19 -29.29
C ARG A 661 -28.63 -2.66 -30.66
N ILE A 662 -29.86 -2.91 -31.09
CA ILE A 662 -30.46 -2.31 -32.31
C ILE A 662 -30.85 -0.86 -32.02
N ILE A 663 -31.47 -0.59 -30.86
CA ILE A 663 -31.84 0.74 -30.38
C ILE A 663 -30.57 1.61 -30.22
N ASN A 664 -29.56 1.14 -29.48
CA ASN A 664 -28.32 1.89 -29.24
C ASN A 664 -27.44 2.10 -30.49
N LYS A 665 -27.71 1.37 -31.59
CA LYS A 665 -27.08 1.61 -32.90
C LYS A 665 -27.87 2.57 -33.80
N GLY A 666 -28.95 3.17 -33.30
CA GLY A 666 -29.73 4.18 -34.03
C GLY A 666 -30.44 3.65 -35.27
N LEU A 667 -30.63 2.32 -35.41
CA LEU A 667 -31.13 1.69 -36.63
C LEU A 667 -32.66 1.81 -36.83
N LEU A 668 -33.25 2.91 -36.32
CA LEU A 668 -34.68 3.16 -36.13
C LEU A 668 -35.49 3.37 -37.44
N HIS A 669 -34.95 2.96 -38.60
CA HIS A 669 -35.54 3.20 -39.92
C HIS A 669 -35.38 2.06 -40.95
N SER A 670 -35.01 0.83 -40.55
CA SER A 670 -35.00 -0.32 -41.47
C SER A 670 -35.63 -1.61 -40.89
N GLN A 671 -36.96 -1.68 -40.93
CA GLN A 671 -37.65 -2.97 -40.81
C GLN A 671 -37.33 -3.84 -42.04
N THR A 672 -36.39 -4.77 -41.89
CA THR A 672 -36.03 -5.73 -42.93
C THR A 672 -37.23 -6.57 -43.38
N PHE A 673 -37.32 -6.81 -44.70
CA PHE A 673 -38.48 -7.44 -45.36
C PHE A 673 -38.91 -8.78 -44.71
N LEU A 674 -37.94 -9.61 -44.33
CA LEU A 674 -38.14 -10.89 -43.65
C LEU A 674 -38.89 -10.77 -42.31
N SER A 675 -38.70 -9.64 -41.60
CA SER A 675 -39.35 -9.39 -40.30
C SER A 675 -40.86 -9.17 -40.46
N LYS A 676 -41.27 -8.45 -41.53
CA LYS A 676 -42.70 -8.31 -41.90
C LYS A 676 -43.30 -9.63 -42.40
N GLN A 677 -42.49 -10.48 -43.05
CA GLN A 677 -42.95 -11.78 -43.54
C GLN A 677 -43.26 -12.74 -42.38
N ARG A 678 -42.41 -12.80 -41.34
CA ARG A 678 -42.64 -13.63 -40.14
C ARG A 678 -43.88 -13.24 -39.33
N GLN A 679 -44.23 -11.95 -39.27
CA GLN A 679 -45.47 -11.52 -38.60
C GLN A 679 -46.75 -11.95 -39.34
N LYS A 680 -46.71 -12.16 -40.67
CA LYS A 680 -47.87 -12.63 -41.43
C LYS A 680 -48.10 -14.15 -41.39
N THR A 681 -47.11 -14.95 -41.00
CA THR A 681 -47.19 -16.42 -41.03
C THR A 681 -47.78 -17.07 -39.78
N ASN A 682 -48.03 -16.32 -38.70
CA ASN A 682 -48.61 -16.85 -37.44
C ASN A 682 -50.15 -16.69 -37.34
N LYS A 683 -50.86 -16.51 -38.46
CA LYS A 683 -52.32 -16.66 -38.51
C LYS A 683 -52.70 -18.10 -38.92
N THR A 684 -52.61 -19.01 -37.97
CA THR A 684 -52.91 -20.44 -38.20
C THR A 684 -54.08 -20.89 -37.34
N VAL A 685 -55.29 -20.79 -37.93
CA VAL A 685 -56.48 -21.63 -37.70
C VAL A 685 -56.90 -21.85 -36.23
N GLU A 686 -57.91 -21.11 -35.80
CA GLU A 686 -58.85 -21.61 -34.80
C GLU A 686 -59.70 -22.74 -35.41
N LEU A 687 -59.75 -23.90 -34.76
CA LEU A 687 -60.68 -24.98 -35.10
C LEU A 687 -61.92 -24.88 -34.19
N PRO A 688 -63.14 -24.95 -34.74
CA PRO A 688 -64.35 -24.82 -33.92
C PRO A 688 -64.57 -26.07 -33.06
N ILE A 689 -64.84 -25.85 -31.77
CA ILE A 689 -65.22 -26.92 -30.84
C ILE A 689 -66.63 -27.40 -31.19
N ILE A 690 -66.76 -28.66 -31.59
CA ILE A 690 -68.05 -29.33 -31.77
C ILE A 690 -68.48 -29.93 -30.44
N SER A 691 -69.64 -29.51 -29.93
CA SER A 691 -70.24 -30.05 -28.71
C SER A 691 -71.04 -31.33 -28.96
N LYS A 692 -70.78 -32.34 -28.13
CA LYS A 692 -71.66 -33.47 -27.79
C LYS A 692 -71.35 -33.95 -26.38
#